data_AF-A0A3B8MCI9-F1
#
_entry.id   AF-A0A3B8MCI9-F1
#
_cell.length_a   1.000
_cell.length_b   1.000
_cell.length_c   1.000
_cell.angle_alpha   90.00
_cell.angle_beta   90.00
_cell.angle_gamma   90.00
#
_symmetry.space_group_name_H-M   'P 1'
#
loop_
_entity.id
_entity.type
_entity.pdbx_description
1 polymer ?
#
loop_
_entity_poly.entity_id
_entity_poly.type
_entity_poly.pdbx_seq_one_letter_code
_entity_poly.pdbx_strand_id
1 'polypeptide(L)'
;MKAKRFRAHSTCGCTIPRNLARSWNTTAFRSRRVTAPLTSNRTAPNPAVSWSFAGRDSVFNRSYLPEANLEFAVITDTHYVIDPGDRPLEFESRRRQTHRSRAALELLRDLDADVSFHLGDLVQDYPETPDFRQALTEALDQIENIGITLNHCAGNHDVGDKPDPSMPTHPVSREGLDVYHDRVGRSFYSLDRGDWHFTVMNSQLLNTDLPEASKQIEWVEQDLASASGKRTALFLHLPLYLLDRTDAAFGNYDVVDEPARSQVLDLIDRNGVELVCAAHVHFAFFDRMGTADYQLLPSPAFTRPGFSHLFTSPPPPEHGRDDTPKLAFYLFRSGQGYLDRHTVRTSGRTSFGPGSPVITRTARALPGSRMGLTLTHTPTPVGQVPLAYPSIIRQTVRNDYPLLTCQEMGVRHLRVPIEDVADNGQNSRLQILRDKGTEITAICPVREPDQTERAFNSVTGHVDGFELQIARDDLSRFEGRIESPVPISCAQVDPSEHVTGKQHLRTRVGFRVGEANRPSPFDRLVMSVATWESPMILESLTDTFAGSLDISLDLLDDDEANLERVIQASMLVASLPNARLFCQPYLDLDRTMDVANGFLDPLCNPRPIVTAYRMLNTLLYCSDDRWRLETTDPLTIRSDRRELCLGGPHLQECRILDLEQGTSHETGEVAVAHGLREIFL
;
A
#
# COMPACT_ATOMS: atom_id res chain seq x y z
N MET A 1 -59.48 -11.43 9.02
CA MET A 1 -59.55 -12.21 10.27
C MET A 1 -58.31 -11.87 11.11
N LYS A 2 -58.52 -11.43 12.38
CA LYS A 2 -57.58 -11.27 13.52
C LYS A 2 -56.21 -10.62 13.21
N ALA A 3 -55.87 -9.36 13.50
CA ALA A 3 -56.13 -8.45 14.64
C ALA A 3 -55.67 -8.96 16.03
N LYS A 4 -54.59 -8.37 16.57
CA LYS A 4 -54.42 -8.07 18.01
C LYS A 4 -53.59 -6.81 18.21
N ARG A 5 -54.25 -5.80 18.79
CA ARG A 5 -53.74 -4.56 19.40
C ARG A 5 -53.25 -4.86 20.84
N PHE A 6 -52.43 -3.98 21.42
CA PHE A 6 -52.60 -3.32 22.75
C PHE A 6 -51.45 -2.28 22.88
N ARG A 7 -51.69 -0.96 22.74
CA ARG A 7 -52.14 0.07 23.71
C ARG A 7 -51.21 0.32 24.92
N ALA A 8 -50.85 1.60 25.04
CA ALA A 8 -50.09 2.26 26.10
C ALA A 8 -50.92 2.65 27.34
N HIS A 9 -50.25 2.86 28.47
CA HIS A 9 -50.59 3.67 29.67
C HIS A 9 -49.27 3.89 30.44
N SER A 10 -48.74 5.09 30.71
CA SER A 10 -49.19 6.33 31.38
C SER A 10 -48.65 6.47 32.81
N THR A 11 -47.88 7.56 33.00
CA THR A 11 -47.83 8.49 34.15
C THR A 11 -47.17 8.17 35.49
N CYS A 12 -46.58 9.26 36.02
CA CYS A 12 -46.10 9.60 37.37
C CYS A 12 -44.60 9.34 37.59
N GLY A 13 -43.74 10.32 37.89
CA GLY A 13 -43.95 11.65 38.47
C GLY A 13 -43.14 11.71 39.77
N CYS A 14 -42.15 12.59 39.87
CA CYS A 14 -41.67 13.18 41.13
C CYS A 14 -40.53 14.18 40.91
N THR A 15 -40.90 15.47 41.03
CA THR A 15 -40.27 16.51 41.87
C THR A 15 -38.75 16.72 41.90
N ILE A 16 -38.40 17.92 41.42
CA ILE A 16 -37.23 18.76 41.74
C ILE A 16 -37.21 19.15 43.23
N PRO A 17 -36.02 19.43 43.80
CA PRO A 17 -35.84 20.77 44.39
C PRO A 17 -34.59 21.50 43.89
N ARG A 18 -34.76 22.81 43.67
CA ARG A 18 -33.73 23.82 43.43
C ARG A 18 -33.10 24.28 44.76
N ASN A 19 -31.84 24.75 44.66
CA ASN A 19 -31.31 26.03 45.17
C ASN A 19 -30.01 25.92 46.00
N LEU A 20 -29.04 26.77 45.61
CA LEU A 20 -28.12 27.63 46.41
C LEU A 20 -26.80 27.75 45.62
N ALA A 21 -26.55 28.76 44.79
CA ALA A 21 -26.29 30.18 45.02
C ALA A 21 -24.90 30.53 45.59
N ARG A 22 -24.18 31.38 44.83
CA ARG A 22 -23.01 32.26 45.14
C ARG A 22 -21.64 31.54 45.16
N SER A 23 -20.52 32.07 44.65
CA SER A 23 -20.02 33.45 44.48
C SER A 23 -18.86 33.51 43.46
N TRP A 24 -18.87 34.45 42.50
CA TRP A 24 -17.92 35.56 42.30
C TRP A 24 -16.47 35.36 42.79
N ASN A 25 -15.51 35.33 41.85
CA ASN A 25 -14.39 36.27 41.91
C ASN A 25 -13.70 36.45 40.55
N THR A 26 -13.70 37.71 40.11
CA THR A 26 -12.96 38.29 39.00
C THR A 26 -11.56 38.66 39.45
N THR A 27 -10.54 38.38 38.65
CA THR A 27 -9.28 39.15 38.68
C THR A 27 -8.78 39.39 37.27
N ALA A 28 -8.85 40.65 36.88
CA ALA A 28 -8.25 41.21 35.68
C ALA A 28 -6.75 41.42 35.89
N PHE A 29 -5.95 41.20 34.85
CA PHE A 29 -4.65 41.84 34.70
C PHE A 29 -4.66 42.70 33.43
N ARG A 30 -4.36 43.99 33.63
CA ARG A 30 -4.23 45.02 32.60
C ARG A 30 -2.76 45.41 32.44
N SER A 31 -2.49 45.95 31.25
CA SER A 31 -1.37 46.82 30.85
C SER A 31 -0.15 46.07 30.29
N ARG A 32 0.45 46.48 29.16
CA ARG A 32 0.58 47.84 28.60
C ARG A 32 0.50 47.85 27.07
N ARG A 33 -0.15 48.90 26.54
CA ARG A 33 0.05 49.43 25.19
C ARG A 33 1.35 50.24 25.17
N VAL A 34 2.13 50.10 24.10
CA VAL A 34 3.07 51.13 23.61
C VAL A 34 2.74 51.36 22.14
N THR A 35 2.63 52.63 21.76
CA THR A 35 2.26 53.11 20.43
C THR A 35 3.47 53.63 19.66
N ALA A 36 3.41 53.42 18.34
CA ALA A 36 3.99 54.19 17.20
C ALA A 36 5.41 53.83 16.71
N PRO A 37 5.78 54.12 15.42
CA PRO A 37 4.97 54.38 14.21
C PRO A 37 5.40 53.54 12.97
N LEU A 38 4.57 53.62 11.91
CA LEU A 38 4.83 53.16 10.54
C LEU A 38 6.07 53.83 9.91
N THR A 39 6.97 53.04 9.33
CA THR A 39 7.79 53.45 8.18
C THR A 39 8.05 52.27 7.24
N SER A 40 7.76 52.49 5.97
CA SER A 40 8.12 51.68 4.81
C SER A 40 9.63 51.50 4.68
N ASN A 41 10.11 50.29 4.36
CA ASN A 41 11.15 50.13 3.33
C ASN A 41 11.27 48.67 2.86
N ARG A 42 11.19 48.50 1.54
CA ARG A 42 11.63 47.32 0.80
C ARG A 42 13.15 47.20 0.92
N THR A 43 13.65 46.05 1.40
CA THR A 43 15.02 45.59 1.12
C THR A 43 15.07 44.06 1.11
N ALA A 44 15.92 43.55 0.23
CA ALA A 44 16.16 42.19 -0.27
C ALA A 44 16.13 41.00 0.73
N PRO A 45 15.95 39.75 0.22
CA PRO A 45 15.94 38.54 1.04
C PRO A 45 17.32 38.24 1.66
N ASN A 46 17.31 37.90 2.94
CA ASN A 46 18.48 37.50 3.73
C ASN A 46 18.93 36.06 3.36
N PRO A 47 20.23 35.73 3.47
CA PRO A 47 20.77 34.46 3.03
C PRO A 47 20.46 33.32 4.01
N ALA A 48 20.49 32.10 3.47
CA ALA A 48 20.26 30.81 4.10
C ALA A 48 20.59 30.75 5.60
N VAL A 49 19.54 30.57 6.42
CA VAL A 49 19.67 30.02 7.77
C VAL A 49 19.76 28.50 7.62
N SER A 50 20.97 27.97 7.71
CA SER A 50 21.20 26.54 7.85
C SER A 50 20.76 26.12 9.25
N TRP A 51 19.57 25.54 9.36
CA TRP A 51 19.19 24.78 10.55
C TRP A 51 19.94 23.46 10.50
N SER A 52 21.07 23.36 11.21
CA SER A 52 21.62 22.06 11.56
C SER A 52 20.68 21.45 12.62
N PHE A 53 19.74 20.62 12.18
CA PHE A 53 19.03 19.72 13.08
C PHE A 53 20.04 18.69 13.57
N ALA A 54 20.55 18.88 14.79
CA ALA A 54 21.18 17.81 15.53
C ALA A 54 20.16 16.66 15.63
N GLY A 55 20.58 15.47 15.21
CA GLY A 55 19.73 14.30 14.96
C GLY A 55 18.72 14.06 16.07
N ARG A 56 17.44 14.08 15.70
CA ARG A 56 16.41 13.35 16.43
C ARG A 56 16.51 11.92 15.93
N ASP A 57 16.69 10.97 16.82
CA ASP A 57 16.57 9.56 16.47
C ASP A 57 15.18 9.34 15.87
N SER A 58 15.12 9.10 14.55
CA SER A 58 13.87 8.85 13.85
C SER A 58 13.17 7.65 14.48
N VAL A 59 11.86 7.76 14.71
CA VAL A 59 11.05 6.64 15.21
C VAL A 59 11.01 5.50 14.19
N PHE A 60 11.31 5.75 12.91
CA PHE A 60 11.37 4.71 11.90
C PHE A 60 12.78 4.12 11.78
N ASN A 61 12.87 2.79 11.81
CA ASN A 61 14.10 2.09 11.51
C ASN A 61 14.30 2.04 9.99
N ARG A 62 15.26 2.84 9.51
CA ARG A 62 15.67 2.97 8.11
C ARG A 62 16.98 2.26 7.80
N SER A 63 17.57 1.53 8.75
CA SER A 63 18.93 0.98 8.64
C SER A 63 19.13 0.00 7.50
N TYR A 64 18.04 -0.57 6.96
CA TYR A 64 18.10 -1.47 5.82
C TYR A 64 17.90 -0.79 4.48
N LEU A 65 17.52 0.49 4.39
CA LEU A 65 17.22 1.13 3.11
C LEU A 65 18.49 1.61 2.39
N PRO A 66 18.51 1.63 1.05
CA PRO A 66 19.54 2.35 0.31
C PRO A 66 19.43 3.86 0.56
N GLU A 67 20.54 4.57 0.35
CA GLU A 67 20.56 6.03 0.37
C GLU A 67 19.56 6.61 -0.64
N ALA A 68 18.83 7.65 -0.22
CA ALA A 68 17.94 8.44 -1.05
C ALA A 68 18.52 9.85 -1.22
N ASN A 69 18.33 10.44 -2.40
CA ASN A 69 18.65 11.84 -2.69
C ASN A 69 17.59 12.80 -2.13
N LEU A 70 16.33 12.34 -2.10
CA LEU A 70 15.19 13.09 -1.57
C LEU A 70 14.12 12.10 -1.10
N GLU A 71 13.52 12.39 0.03
CA GLU A 71 12.34 11.71 0.55
C GLU A 71 11.19 12.69 0.66
N PHE A 72 10.02 12.30 0.16
CA PHE A 72 8.81 13.10 0.36
C PHE A 72 7.64 12.22 0.75
N ALA A 73 6.82 12.72 1.66
CA ALA A 73 5.66 11.99 2.16
C ALA A 73 4.38 12.66 1.70
N VAL A 74 3.38 11.85 1.38
CA VAL A 74 2.10 12.32 0.84
C VAL A 74 0.97 11.64 1.62
N ILE A 75 0.16 12.47 2.28
CA ILE A 75 -1.05 12.12 3.02
C ILE A 75 -2.24 12.84 2.38
N THR A 76 -3.46 12.40 2.66
CA THR A 76 -4.68 13.01 2.13
C THR A 76 -5.88 12.66 2.99
N ASP A 77 -7.02 13.31 2.76
CA ASP A 77 -8.32 12.87 3.25
C ASP A 77 -8.31 12.62 4.76
N THR A 78 -7.73 13.56 5.53
CA THR A 78 -7.70 13.48 6.98
C THR A 78 -9.07 13.76 7.60
N HIS A 79 -9.94 14.50 6.90
CA HIS A 79 -11.35 14.71 7.29
C HIS A 79 -11.51 15.01 8.78
N TYR A 80 -10.86 16.06 9.28
CA TYR A 80 -11.04 16.52 10.64
C TYR A 80 -12.53 16.77 10.90
N VAL A 81 -13.01 16.25 12.04
CA VAL A 81 -14.38 16.40 12.51
C VAL A 81 -14.36 17.02 13.89
N ILE A 82 -15.16 18.08 14.07
CA ILE A 82 -15.50 18.58 15.40
C ILE A 82 -16.20 17.46 16.17
N ASP A 83 -15.74 17.21 17.40
CA ASP A 83 -16.22 16.10 18.22
C ASP A 83 -17.76 16.01 18.19
N PRO A 84 -18.31 14.92 17.61
CA PRO A 84 -19.74 14.80 17.47
C PRO A 84 -20.50 14.67 18.81
N GLY A 85 -19.81 14.43 19.94
CA GLY A 85 -20.45 14.13 21.23
C GLY A 85 -21.39 12.92 21.09
N ASP A 86 -22.48 12.82 21.85
CA ASP A 86 -23.40 11.66 21.74
C ASP A 86 -24.41 11.72 20.58
N ARG A 87 -24.24 12.64 19.62
CA ARG A 87 -25.20 12.78 18.51
C ARG A 87 -25.23 11.49 17.66
N PRO A 88 -26.41 11.07 17.16
CA PRO A 88 -26.49 9.96 16.21
C PRO A 88 -25.70 10.26 14.94
N LEU A 89 -24.97 9.28 14.43
CA LEU A 89 -24.18 9.38 13.21
C LEU A 89 -24.63 8.31 12.22
N GLU A 90 -24.49 8.60 10.93
CA GLU A 90 -24.66 7.58 9.87
C GLU A 90 -23.61 6.47 10.00
N PHE A 91 -22.40 6.86 10.43
CA PHE A 91 -21.23 6.00 10.56
C PHE A 91 -20.53 6.28 11.90
N GLU A 92 -20.33 5.25 12.72
CA GLU A 92 -19.72 5.37 14.05
C GLU A 92 -18.21 5.61 13.98
N SER A 93 -17.54 5.15 12.90
CA SER A 93 -16.13 5.45 12.61
C SER A 93 -15.82 6.94 12.58
N ARG A 94 -16.82 7.80 12.32
CA ARG A 94 -16.71 9.27 12.38
C ARG A 94 -16.25 9.78 13.74
N ARG A 95 -16.53 9.07 14.84
CA ARG A 95 -16.02 9.41 16.18
C ARG A 95 -14.51 9.20 16.32
N ARG A 96 -13.92 8.39 15.45
CA ARG A 96 -12.49 8.04 15.48
C ARG A 96 -11.66 8.82 14.47
N GLN A 97 -12.28 9.45 13.46
CA GLN A 97 -11.60 10.15 12.36
C GLN A 97 -10.52 11.10 12.86
N THR A 98 -10.87 12.08 13.70
CA THR A 98 -9.92 13.08 14.21
C THR A 98 -8.76 12.46 14.98
N HIS A 99 -8.98 11.37 15.72
CA HIS A 99 -7.91 10.68 16.44
C HIS A 99 -7.03 9.81 15.53
N ARG A 100 -7.61 9.18 14.50
CA ARG A 100 -6.85 8.46 13.45
C ARG A 100 -5.97 9.42 12.67
N SER A 101 -6.52 10.55 12.26
CA SER A 101 -5.81 11.57 11.51
C SER A 101 -4.68 12.20 12.32
N ARG A 102 -4.91 12.50 13.61
CA ARG A 102 -3.83 12.92 14.52
C ARG A 102 -2.70 11.90 14.57
N ALA A 103 -3.02 10.62 14.79
CA ALA A 103 -2.00 9.57 14.89
C ALA A 103 -1.24 9.38 13.56
N ALA A 104 -1.92 9.53 12.42
CA ALA A 104 -1.30 9.49 11.11
C ALA A 104 -0.37 10.69 10.86
N LEU A 105 -0.77 11.90 11.29
CA LEU A 105 0.07 13.11 11.23
C LEU A 105 1.28 13.04 12.17
N GLU A 106 1.13 12.43 13.35
CA GLU A 106 2.25 12.14 14.26
C GLU A 106 3.24 11.16 13.62
N LEU A 107 2.76 10.08 12.99
CA LEU A 107 3.62 9.18 12.21
C LEU A 107 4.30 9.89 11.04
N LEU A 108 3.57 10.73 10.31
CA LEU A 108 4.08 11.49 9.19
C LEU A 108 5.21 12.44 9.64
N ARG A 109 5.06 13.08 10.80
CA ARG A 109 6.11 13.89 11.43
C ARG A 109 7.32 13.02 11.78
N ASP A 110 7.09 11.87 12.38
CA ASP A 110 8.15 10.99 12.86
C ASP A 110 8.91 10.26 11.74
N LEU A 111 8.31 10.17 10.55
CA LEU A 111 9.04 9.82 9.33
C LEU A 111 10.10 10.85 9.00
N ASP A 112 9.94 12.14 9.32
CA ASP A 112 10.97 13.15 9.05
C ASP A 112 11.44 13.14 7.58
N ALA A 113 10.49 13.24 6.65
CA ALA A 113 10.77 13.37 5.21
C ALA A 113 11.16 14.82 4.86
N ASP A 114 11.94 15.03 3.79
CA ASP A 114 12.45 16.35 3.40
C ASP A 114 11.33 17.34 3.04
N VAL A 115 10.22 16.83 2.50
CA VAL A 115 9.03 17.61 2.19
C VAL A 115 7.77 16.74 2.31
N SER A 116 6.70 17.31 2.89
CA SER A 116 5.43 16.60 3.07
C SER A 116 4.29 17.34 2.38
N PHE A 117 3.33 16.58 1.82
CA PHE A 117 2.17 17.09 1.10
C PHE A 117 0.87 16.54 1.68
N HIS A 118 -0.17 17.37 1.71
CA HIS A 118 -1.54 16.97 2.02
C HIS A 118 -2.44 17.18 0.80
N LEU A 119 -2.98 16.11 0.20
CA LEU A 119 -3.66 16.22 -1.09
C LEU A 119 -5.11 16.73 -1.05
N GLY A 120 -5.58 17.22 0.10
CA GLY A 120 -6.89 17.86 0.25
C GLY A 120 -7.83 17.08 1.14
N ASP A 121 -9.00 17.66 1.39
CA ASP A 121 -10.00 17.20 2.35
C ASP A 121 -9.43 17.17 3.78
N LEU A 122 -8.97 18.35 4.22
CA LEU A 122 -8.49 18.55 5.59
C LEU A 122 -9.62 18.36 6.61
N VAL A 123 -10.82 18.79 6.25
CA VAL A 123 -12.03 18.79 7.08
C VAL A 123 -13.13 17.96 6.45
N GLN A 124 -14.07 17.50 7.28
CA GLN A 124 -15.21 16.72 6.82
C GLN A 124 -16.44 17.60 6.49
N ASP A 125 -16.49 18.81 7.03
CA ASP A 125 -17.50 19.83 6.73
C ASP A 125 -17.22 20.46 5.35
N TYR A 126 -18.21 21.14 4.77
CA TYR A 126 -18.09 21.82 3.45
C TYR A 126 -18.17 23.33 3.62
N PRO A 127 -17.63 24.15 2.69
CA PRO A 127 -17.59 25.62 2.84
C PRO A 127 -18.92 26.30 3.17
N GLU A 128 -20.03 25.77 2.69
CA GLU A 128 -21.39 26.27 2.91
C GLU A 128 -21.99 25.89 4.28
N THR A 129 -21.37 24.97 5.02
CA THR A 129 -21.85 24.54 6.33
C THR A 129 -21.45 25.52 7.44
N PRO A 130 -22.28 25.69 8.49
CA PRO A 130 -21.99 26.63 9.57
C PRO A 130 -20.67 26.37 10.32
N ASP A 131 -20.30 25.09 10.43
CA ASP A 131 -19.18 24.64 11.27
C ASP A 131 -17.84 24.62 10.51
N PHE A 132 -17.85 24.80 9.19
CA PHE A 132 -16.67 24.70 8.32
C PHE A 132 -15.48 25.54 8.79
N ARG A 133 -15.70 26.82 9.08
CA ARG A 133 -14.61 27.74 9.49
C ARG A 133 -13.99 27.32 10.82
N GLN A 134 -14.79 26.75 11.73
CA GLN A 134 -14.30 26.20 12.99
C GLN A 134 -13.51 24.92 12.73
N ALA A 135 -14.08 23.97 12.00
CA ALA A 135 -13.42 22.70 11.67
C ALA A 135 -12.06 22.94 10.97
N LEU A 136 -12.01 23.88 10.03
CA LEU A 136 -10.78 24.24 9.31
C LEU A 136 -9.75 24.86 10.24
N THR A 137 -10.18 25.72 11.17
CA THR A 137 -9.28 26.29 12.19
C THR A 137 -8.70 25.19 13.08
N GLU A 138 -9.54 24.31 13.61
CA GLU A 138 -9.09 23.24 14.51
C GLU A 138 -8.22 22.18 13.80
N ALA A 139 -8.47 21.91 12.52
CA ALA A 139 -7.63 21.03 11.70
C ALA A 139 -6.22 21.62 11.52
N LEU A 140 -6.12 22.92 11.21
CA LEU A 140 -4.84 23.62 11.09
C LEU A 140 -4.13 23.71 12.46
N ASP A 141 -4.87 24.00 13.53
CA ASP A 141 -4.33 23.99 14.89
C ASP A 141 -3.79 22.59 15.26
N GLN A 142 -4.47 21.50 14.85
CA GLN A 142 -3.97 20.14 15.06
C GLN A 142 -2.62 19.92 14.38
N ILE A 143 -2.47 20.34 13.12
CA ILE A 143 -1.22 20.23 12.35
C ILE A 143 -0.10 21.07 13.02
N GLU A 144 -0.40 22.32 13.39
CA GLU A 144 0.55 23.20 14.07
C GLU A 144 1.00 22.62 15.42
N ASN A 145 0.06 22.11 16.23
CA ASN A 145 0.35 21.52 17.53
C ASN A 145 1.21 20.24 17.44
N ILE A 146 1.06 19.45 16.38
CA ILE A 146 1.93 18.30 16.10
C ILE A 146 3.34 18.75 15.71
N GLY A 147 3.47 19.95 15.14
CA GLY A 147 4.74 20.55 14.72
C GLY A 147 5.20 20.06 13.35
N ILE A 148 4.26 19.74 12.45
CA ILE A 148 4.56 19.32 11.08
C ILE A 148 4.22 20.43 10.07
N THR A 149 5.06 20.59 9.05
CA THR A 149 4.80 21.50 7.92
C THR A 149 4.32 20.72 6.72
N LEU A 150 3.20 21.13 6.14
CA LEU A 150 2.58 20.48 4.98
C LEU A 150 2.42 21.46 3.82
N ASN A 151 2.65 20.95 2.61
CA ASN A 151 2.31 21.63 1.36
C ASN A 151 0.91 21.14 0.95
N HIS A 152 -0.06 22.05 0.95
CA HIS A 152 -1.46 21.69 0.78
C HIS A 152 -1.90 21.71 -0.68
N CYS A 153 -2.71 20.73 -1.07
CA CYS A 153 -3.63 20.76 -2.19
C CYS A 153 -5.05 20.98 -1.65
N ALA A 154 -5.95 21.54 -2.46
CA ALA A 154 -7.33 21.76 -2.08
C ALA A 154 -8.21 20.58 -2.52
N GLY A 155 -9.01 20.03 -1.59
CA GLY A 155 -10.05 19.04 -1.87
C GLY A 155 -11.47 19.63 -1.91
N ASN A 156 -12.45 18.82 -2.29
CA ASN A 156 -13.85 19.26 -2.40
C ASN A 156 -14.41 19.73 -1.06
N HIS A 157 -14.01 19.12 0.06
CA HIS A 157 -14.44 19.59 1.38
C HIS A 157 -13.78 20.91 1.79
N ASP A 158 -12.66 21.28 1.17
CA ASP A 158 -11.92 22.49 1.51
C ASP A 158 -12.40 23.72 0.73
N VAL A 159 -12.81 23.55 -0.54
CA VAL A 159 -13.14 24.67 -1.45
C VAL A 159 -14.48 24.54 -2.18
N GLY A 160 -15.16 23.39 -2.07
CA GLY A 160 -16.27 22.99 -2.93
C GLY A 160 -15.79 22.07 -4.07
N ASP A 161 -16.72 21.43 -4.75
CA ASP A 161 -16.43 20.36 -5.72
C ASP A 161 -16.37 20.88 -7.18
N LYS A 162 -16.00 20.01 -8.12
CA LYS A 162 -16.15 20.25 -9.56
C LYS A 162 -17.62 20.55 -9.92
N PRO A 163 -17.89 21.33 -10.97
CA PRO A 163 -19.26 21.59 -11.40
C PRO A 163 -19.86 20.33 -12.04
N ASP A 164 -20.89 19.77 -11.40
CA ASP A 164 -21.73 18.73 -11.98
C ASP A 164 -23.19 18.90 -11.50
N PRO A 165 -24.11 19.37 -12.35
CA PRO A 165 -25.50 19.63 -11.95
C PRO A 165 -26.30 18.36 -11.64
N SER A 166 -25.74 17.17 -11.89
CA SER A 166 -26.38 15.89 -11.58
C SER A 166 -25.92 15.27 -10.25
N MET A 167 -24.90 15.87 -9.61
CA MET A 167 -24.37 15.44 -8.32
C MET A 167 -24.86 16.32 -7.17
N PRO A 168 -24.91 15.80 -5.93
CA PRO A 168 -25.43 16.53 -4.76
C PRO A 168 -24.43 17.52 -4.15
N THR A 169 -23.28 17.75 -4.80
CA THR A 169 -22.19 18.57 -4.28
C THR A 169 -22.23 20.00 -4.83
N HIS A 170 -21.85 20.95 -3.98
CA HIS A 170 -21.82 22.36 -4.35
C HIS A 170 -20.50 22.69 -5.06
N PRO A 171 -20.55 23.37 -6.22
CA PRO A 171 -19.34 23.71 -6.95
C PRO A 171 -18.49 24.72 -6.16
N VAL A 172 -17.20 24.79 -6.47
CA VAL A 172 -16.30 25.81 -5.91
C VAL A 172 -16.93 27.21 -6.03
N SER A 173 -16.96 27.93 -4.91
CA SER A 173 -17.43 29.31 -4.85
C SER A 173 -16.28 30.28 -4.62
N ARG A 174 -16.46 31.54 -5.03
CA ARG A 174 -15.47 32.61 -4.78
C ARG A 174 -15.20 32.78 -3.28
N GLU A 175 -16.24 32.71 -2.45
CA GLU A 175 -16.12 32.84 -1.00
C GLU A 175 -15.32 31.66 -0.41
N GLY A 176 -15.67 30.41 -0.76
CA GLY A 176 -14.93 29.24 -0.28
C GLY A 176 -13.45 29.29 -0.67
N LEU A 177 -13.17 29.69 -1.91
CA LEU A 177 -11.80 29.86 -2.40
C LEU A 177 -11.04 30.96 -1.66
N ASP A 178 -11.69 32.10 -1.36
CA ASP A 178 -11.09 33.18 -0.56
C ASP A 178 -10.75 32.72 0.86
N VAL A 179 -11.64 31.95 1.49
CA VAL A 179 -11.38 31.39 2.83
C VAL A 179 -10.18 30.45 2.80
N TYR A 180 -10.08 29.58 1.79
CA TYR A 180 -8.93 28.71 1.63
C TYR A 180 -7.64 29.49 1.41
N HIS A 181 -7.65 30.51 0.54
CA HIS A 181 -6.47 31.35 0.29
C HIS A 181 -6.01 32.14 1.52
N ASP A 182 -6.95 32.60 2.35
CA ASP A 182 -6.66 33.31 3.60
C ASP A 182 -6.12 32.39 4.70
N ARG A 183 -6.70 31.20 4.86
CA ARG A 183 -6.41 30.31 6.00
C ARG A 183 -5.37 29.24 5.74
N VAL A 184 -5.32 28.70 4.52
CA VAL A 184 -4.42 27.59 4.12
C VAL A 184 -3.30 28.10 3.21
N GLY A 185 -3.67 28.91 2.22
CA GLY A 185 -2.73 29.49 1.25
C GLY A 185 -3.15 29.26 -0.19
N ARG A 186 -2.22 29.44 -1.13
CA ARG A 186 -2.49 29.34 -2.57
C ARG A 186 -3.01 27.93 -2.91
N SER A 187 -4.08 27.86 -3.70
CA SER A 187 -4.65 26.57 -4.13
C SER A 187 -3.93 25.93 -5.33
N PHE A 188 -3.07 26.68 -6.03
CA PHE A 188 -2.15 26.14 -7.04
C PHE A 188 -0.83 26.91 -7.03
N TYR A 189 0.26 26.14 -7.10
CA TYR A 189 1.63 26.62 -6.99
C TYR A 189 2.61 25.48 -7.30
N SER A 190 3.89 25.81 -7.41
CA SER A 190 4.95 24.83 -7.50
C SER A 190 6.09 25.17 -6.55
N LEU A 191 6.93 24.17 -6.28
CA LEU A 191 8.16 24.33 -5.52
C LEU A 191 9.23 23.34 -5.99
N ASP A 192 10.49 23.74 -5.83
CA ASP A 192 11.63 22.87 -6.07
C ASP A 192 12.22 22.35 -4.75
N ARG A 193 12.54 21.06 -4.70
CA ARG A 193 13.36 20.44 -3.65
C ARG A 193 14.28 19.39 -4.28
N GLY A 194 15.58 19.51 -4.05
CA GLY A 194 16.55 18.64 -4.72
C GLY A 194 16.46 18.75 -6.25
N ASP A 195 16.38 17.60 -6.91
CA ASP A 195 16.18 17.43 -8.35
C ASP A 195 14.70 17.42 -8.78
N TRP A 196 13.78 17.55 -7.81
CA TRP A 196 12.35 17.49 -8.05
C TRP A 196 11.70 18.86 -8.17
N HIS A 197 10.81 18.97 -9.15
CA HIS A 197 9.81 20.00 -9.29
C HIS A 197 8.44 19.45 -8.92
N PHE A 198 7.80 20.04 -7.91
CA PHE A 198 6.46 19.64 -7.47
C PHE A 198 5.46 20.69 -7.90
N THR A 199 4.49 20.30 -8.72
CA THR A 199 3.38 21.14 -9.17
C THR A 199 2.11 20.71 -8.44
N VAL A 200 1.43 21.65 -7.78
CA VAL A 200 0.14 21.42 -7.12
C VAL A 200 -0.95 22.15 -7.91
N MET A 201 -1.96 21.40 -8.35
CA MET A 201 -3.12 21.89 -9.09
C MET A 201 -4.39 21.73 -8.25
N ASN A 202 -5.21 22.77 -8.16
CA ASN A 202 -6.56 22.64 -7.61
C ASN A 202 -7.48 22.02 -8.67
N SER A 203 -7.68 20.71 -8.60
CA SER A 203 -8.58 19.99 -9.50
C SER A 203 -10.05 20.43 -9.40
N GLN A 204 -10.46 21.07 -8.30
CA GLN A 204 -11.85 21.49 -8.08
C GLN A 204 -12.22 22.73 -8.89
N LEU A 205 -11.23 23.51 -9.32
CA LEU A 205 -11.43 24.64 -10.23
C LEU A 205 -11.69 24.20 -11.68
N LEU A 206 -11.34 22.98 -12.04
CA LEU A 206 -11.45 22.51 -13.42
C LEU A 206 -12.91 22.57 -13.88
N ASN A 207 -13.13 23.04 -15.10
CA ASN A 207 -14.44 23.27 -15.73
C ASN A 207 -15.34 24.31 -15.03
N THR A 208 -14.86 25.05 -14.01
CA THR A 208 -15.63 26.15 -13.42
C THR A 208 -15.54 27.44 -14.25
N ASP A 209 -16.53 28.32 -14.09
CA ASP A 209 -16.53 29.66 -14.70
C ASP A 209 -15.70 30.70 -13.91
N LEU A 210 -14.98 30.27 -12.86
CA LEU A 210 -14.14 31.16 -12.07
C LEU A 210 -12.89 31.57 -12.87
N PRO A 211 -12.46 32.85 -12.84
CA PRO A 211 -11.25 33.30 -13.54
C PRO A 211 -9.98 32.53 -13.16
N GLU A 212 -9.92 31.99 -11.95
CA GLU A 212 -8.83 31.16 -11.45
C GLU A 212 -8.68 29.84 -12.21
N ALA A 213 -9.75 29.29 -12.78
CA ALA A 213 -9.70 28.04 -13.54
C ALA A 213 -8.84 28.19 -14.80
N SER A 214 -9.12 29.20 -15.63
CA SER A 214 -8.33 29.46 -16.84
C SER A 214 -6.90 29.87 -16.50
N LYS A 215 -6.72 30.72 -15.48
CA LYS A 215 -5.37 31.13 -15.01
C LYS A 215 -4.54 29.94 -14.54
N GLN A 216 -5.15 28.97 -13.86
CA GLN A 216 -4.46 27.77 -13.39
C GLN A 216 -3.96 26.93 -14.57
N ILE A 217 -4.79 26.70 -15.59
CA ILE A 217 -4.38 25.90 -16.76
C ILE A 217 -3.22 26.57 -17.50
N GLU A 218 -3.32 27.86 -17.79
CA GLU A 218 -2.23 28.63 -18.43
C GLU A 218 -0.95 28.60 -17.59
N TRP A 219 -1.09 28.72 -16.26
CA TRP A 219 0.05 28.66 -15.34
C TRP A 219 0.69 27.28 -15.30
N VAL A 220 -0.09 26.18 -15.23
CA VAL A 220 0.44 24.81 -15.19
C VAL A 220 1.19 24.47 -16.49
N GLU A 221 0.66 24.89 -17.64
CA GLU A 221 1.35 24.70 -18.91
C GLU A 221 2.74 25.36 -18.91
N GLN A 222 2.83 26.59 -18.41
CA GLN A 222 4.09 27.32 -18.30
C GLN A 222 5.03 26.72 -17.25
N ASP A 223 4.48 26.34 -16.10
CA ASP A 223 5.21 25.76 -14.97
C ASP A 223 5.90 24.45 -15.38
N LEU A 224 5.12 23.50 -15.92
CA LEU A 224 5.63 22.21 -16.39
C LEU A 224 6.64 22.37 -17.53
N ALA A 225 6.40 23.28 -18.48
CA ALA A 225 7.36 23.57 -19.54
C ALA A 225 8.67 24.15 -18.99
N SER A 226 8.59 24.99 -17.95
CA SER A 226 9.76 25.58 -17.30
C SER A 226 10.56 24.59 -16.44
N ALA A 227 9.91 23.51 -16.00
CA ALA A 227 10.52 22.42 -15.24
C ALA A 227 11.26 21.40 -16.11
N SER A 228 11.35 21.62 -17.43
CA SER A 228 12.03 20.71 -18.36
C SER A 228 13.44 20.34 -17.89
N GLY A 229 13.71 19.03 -17.86
CA GLY A 229 14.99 18.46 -17.40
C GLY A 229 15.08 18.17 -15.90
N LYS A 230 14.07 18.55 -15.10
CA LYS A 230 13.89 18.10 -13.71
C LYS A 230 12.98 16.88 -13.66
N ARG A 231 13.02 16.17 -12.53
CA ARG A 231 12.00 15.15 -12.21
C ARG A 231 10.76 15.87 -11.72
N THR A 232 9.62 15.57 -12.30
CA THR A 232 8.41 16.37 -12.06
C THR A 232 7.31 15.51 -11.45
N ALA A 233 6.69 16.01 -10.38
CA ALA A 233 5.50 15.44 -9.77
C ALA A 233 4.32 16.42 -9.90
N LEU A 234 3.15 15.90 -10.29
CA LEU A 234 1.90 16.65 -10.33
C LEU A 234 0.94 16.12 -9.26
N PHE A 235 0.50 17.00 -8.38
CA PHE A 235 -0.46 16.68 -7.31
C PHE A 235 -1.78 17.38 -7.54
N LEU A 236 -2.85 16.61 -7.41
CA LEU A 236 -4.24 17.04 -7.51
C LEU A 236 -5.08 16.28 -6.49
N HIS A 237 -6.28 16.76 -6.18
CA HIS A 237 -7.17 16.04 -5.26
C HIS A 237 -8.04 15.02 -6.01
N LEU A 238 -8.76 15.47 -7.02
CA LEU A 238 -9.70 14.64 -7.78
C LEU A 238 -8.95 13.82 -8.84
N PRO A 239 -9.14 12.50 -8.89
CA PRO A 239 -8.56 11.62 -9.91
C PRO A 239 -8.89 12.03 -11.34
N LEU A 240 -7.98 11.78 -12.27
CA LEU A 240 -8.26 11.91 -13.71
C LEU A 240 -9.11 10.74 -14.22
N TYR A 241 -8.85 9.54 -13.70
CA TYR A 241 -9.62 8.31 -13.93
C TYR A 241 -9.34 7.27 -12.85
N LEU A 242 -10.16 6.21 -12.78
CA LEU A 242 -9.96 5.03 -11.90
C LEU A 242 -9.60 3.77 -12.70
N LEU A 243 -10.28 3.50 -13.82
CA LEU A 243 -9.98 2.37 -14.69
C LEU A 243 -9.06 2.79 -15.83
N ASP A 244 -9.52 3.71 -16.66
CA ASP A 244 -8.77 4.22 -17.81
C ASP A 244 -9.18 5.64 -18.21
N ARG A 245 -8.40 6.25 -19.10
CA ARG A 245 -8.57 7.65 -19.56
C ARG A 245 -9.98 7.98 -20.09
N THR A 246 -10.76 6.98 -20.48
CA THR A 246 -12.10 7.11 -21.06
C THR A 246 -13.25 6.96 -20.05
N ASP A 247 -12.95 6.87 -18.75
CA ASP A 247 -13.95 6.76 -17.68
C ASP A 247 -15.07 7.81 -17.82
N ALA A 248 -16.33 7.40 -17.79
CA ALA A 248 -17.44 8.35 -17.81
C ALA A 248 -17.41 9.26 -16.57
N ALA A 249 -17.41 10.58 -16.78
CA ALA A 249 -17.34 11.58 -15.71
C ALA A 249 -18.67 12.29 -15.41
N PHE A 250 -19.53 12.49 -16.41
CA PHE A 250 -20.83 13.13 -16.18
C PHE A 250 -21.70 12.27 -15.25
N GLY A 251 -22.10 12.83 -14.12
CA GLY A 251 -22.79 12.07 -13.07
C GLY A 251 -21.89 11.08 -12.34
N ASN A 252 -20.58 11.26 -12.44
CA ASN A 252 -19.59 10.53 -11.67
C ASN A 252 -18.86 11.53 -10.76
N TYR A 253 -18.95 11.27 -9.46
CA TYR A 253 -18.33 12.08 -8.42
C TYR A 253 -16.80 11.91 -8.36
N ASP A 254 -16.27 10.81 -8.91
CA ASP A 254 -14.95 10.31 -8.51
C ASP A 254 -13.81 10.77 -9.41
N VAL A 255 -14.11 11.39 -10.56
CA VAL A 255 -13.13 11.68 -11.61
C VAL A 255 -13.38 13.03 -12.28
N VAL A 256 -12.31 13.71 -12.73
CA VAL A 256 -12.37 14.98 -13.48
C VAL A 256 -13.15 14.77 -14.80
N ASP A 257 -14.02 15.70 -15.19
CA ASP A 257 -14.77 15.64 -16.45
C ASP A 257 -14.06 16.32 -17.62
N GLU A 258 -14.49 16.02 -18.83
CA GLU A 258 -14.10 16.74 -20.03
C GLU A 258 -14.66 18.18 -20.02
N PRO A 259 -13.97 19.15 -20.67
CA PRO A 259 -12.74 19.00 -21.46
C PRO A 259 -11.43 19.04 -20.64
N ALA A 260 -11.49 19.40 -19.36
CA ALA A 260 -10.27 19.58 -18.55
C ALA A 260 -9.46 18.30 -18.39
N ARG A 261 -10.11 17.12 -18.29
CA ARG A 261 -9.37 15.86 -18.17
C ARG A 261 -8.40 15.65 -19.33
N SER A 262 -8.87 15.72 -20.57
CA SER A 262 -8.02 15.54 -21.74
C SER A 262 -6.89 16.57 -21.78
N GLN A 263 -7.17 17.82 -21.39
CA GLN A 263 -6.14 18.87 -21.32
C GLN A 263 -5.04 18.55 -20.30
N VAL A 264 -5.40 18.06 -19.11
CA VAL A 264 -4.42 17.72 -18.07
C VAL A 264 -3.61 16.49 -18.45
N LEU A 265 -4.26 15.45 -19.00
CA LEU A 265 -3.57 14.26 -19.50
C LEU A 265 -2.54 14.60 -20.57
N ASP A 266 -2.90 15.49 -21.49
CA ASP A 266 -1.99 16.00 -22.50
C ASP A 266 -0.79 16.75 -21.92
N LEU A 267 -1.00 17.58 -20.89
CA LEU A 267 0.08 18.31 -20.22
C LEU A 267 1.05 17.35 -19.51
N ILE A 268 0.53 16.29 -18.89
CA ILE A 268 1.33 15.21 -18.27
C ILE A 268 2.21 14.55 -19.32
N ASP A 269 1.62 14.09 -20.43
CA ASP A 269 2.32 13.35 -21.47
C ASP A 269 3.39 14.22 -22.18
N ARG A 270 3.07 15.48 -22.49
CA ARG A 270 3.98 16.39 -23.22
C ARG A 270 5.19 16.84 -22.41
N ASN A 271 5.06 16.94 -21.09
CA ASN A 271 6.11 17.48 -20.22
C ASN A 271 6.91 16.40 -19.47
N GLY A 272 6.64 15.12 -19.72
CA GLY A 272 7.38 14.02 -19.10
C GLY A 272 7.27 14.00 -17.57
N VAL A 273 6.07 14.26 -17.05
CA VAL A 273 5.79 14.13 -15.61
C VAL A 273 6.11 12.70 -15.18
N GLU A 274 6.80 12.53 -14.06
CA GLU A 274 7.25 11.22 -13.57
C GLU A 274 6.27 10.62 -12.55
N LEU A 275 5.61 11.47 -11.76
CA LEU A 275 4.66 11.07 -10.73
C LEU A 275 3.41 11.93 -10.80
N VAL A 276 2.24 11.30 -10.77
CA VAL A 276 0.96 11.96 -10.57
C VAL A 276 0.33 11.37 -9.32
N CYS A 277 -0.05 12.21 -8.35
CA CYS A 277 -0.78 11.76 -7.16
C CYS A 277 -2.16 12.42 -7.07
N ALA A 278 -3.18 11.60 -6.81
CA ALA A 278 -4.55 12.00 -6.55
C ALA A 278 -5.13 11.29 -5.32
N ALA A 279 -6.34 11.69 -4.92
CA ALA A 279 -6.96 11.41 -3.63
C ALA A 279 -8.48 11.13 -3.78
N HIS A 280 -9.32 11.62 -2.86
CA HIS A 280 -10.79 11.72 -2.94
C HIS A 280 -11.58 10.41 -2.79
N VAL A 281 -11.06 9.32 -3.34
CA VAL A 281 -11.80 8.05 -3.44
C VAL A 281 -11.67 7.21 -2.17
N HIS A 282 -10.64 7.49 -1.36
CA HIS A 282 -10.30 6.80 -0.10
C HIS A 282 -9.96 5.31 -0.30
N PHE A 283 -9.55 4.96 -1.52
CA PHE A 283 -9.06 3.65 -1.91
C PHE A 283 -7.79 3.84 -2.73
N ALA A 284 -6.83 2.94 -2.54
CA ALA A 284 -5.61 2.96 -3.31
C ALA A 284 -5.82 2.39 -4.71
N PHE A 285 -5.40 3.15 -5.74
CA PHE A 285 -5.27 2.67 -7.11
C PHE A 285 -3.90 3.05 -7.64
N PHE A 286 -3.41 2.26 -8.59
CA PHE A 286 -2.14 2.55 -9.23
C PHE A 286 -2.18 2.25 -10.72
N ASP A 287 -1.67 3.15 -11.53
CA ASP A 287 -1.54 2.93 -12.96
C ASP A 287 -0.30 3.64 -13.52
N ARG A 288 -0.06 3.49 -14.82
CA ARG A 288 0.95 4.25 -15.53
C ARG A 288 0.32 5.12 -16.62
N MET A 289 0.45 6.44 -16.49
CA MET A 289 0.05 7.41 -17.50
C MET A 289 1.25 7.72 -18.40
N GLY A 290 1.37 7.00 -19.51
CA GLY A 290 2.53 7.11 -20.38
C GLY A 290 3.79 6.59 -19.67
N THR A 291 4.63 7.50 -19.17
CA THR A 291 5.78 7.14 -18.32
C THR A 291 5.59 7.50 -16.84
N ALA A 292 4.55 8.26 -16.51
CA ALA A 292 4.27 8.70 -15.16
C ALA A 292 3.65 7.58 -14.33
N ASP A 293 4.17 7.35 -13.12
CA ASP A 293 3.45 6.56 -12.12
C ASP A 293 2.24 7.39 -11.63
N TYR A 294 1.03 6.83 -11.72
CA TYR A 294 -0.21 7.47 -11.29
C TYR A 294 -0.75 6.78 -10.03
N GLN A 295 -0.71 7.50 -8.91
CA GLN A 295 -1.05 6.98 -7.59
C GLN A 295 -2.33 7.65 -7.07
N LEU A 296 -3.35 6.86 -6.80
CA LEU A 296 -4.45 7.28 -5.93
C LEU A 296 -4.15 6.84 -4.51
N LEU A 297 -4.19 7.80 -3.59
CA LEU A 297 -3.87 7.57 -2.20
C LEU A 297 -5.10 7.09 -1.42
N PRO A 298 -4.93 6.15 -0.48
CA PRO A 298 -5.95 5.86 0.52
C PRO A 298 -6.04 6.99 1.54
N SER A 299 -7.17 7.05 2.25
CA SER A 299 -7.32 7.91 3.42
C SER A 299 -6.72 7.21 4.66
N PRO A 300 -6.11 7.95 5.60
CA PRO A 300 -5.73 7.42 6.91
C PRO A 300 -6.92 7.32 7.88
N ALA A 301 -8.08 7.90 7.55
CA ALA A 301 -9.20 8.08 8.46
C ALA A 301 -10.31 7.03 8.26
N PHE A 302 -10.73 6.77 7.03
CA PHE A 302 -11.80 5.83 6.67
C PHE A 302 -11.82 5.49 5.18
N THR A 303 -12.45 4.38 4.80
CA THR A 303 -12.66 3.96 3.40
C THR A 303 -14.05 4.33 2.92
N ARG A 304 -14.32 4.28 1.61
CA ARG A 304 -15.66 4.58 1.06
C ARG A 304 -16.51 3.31 0.80
N PRO A 305 -17.74 3.21 1.33
CA PRO A 305 -18.60 2.02 1.21
C PRO A 305 -18.74 1.37 -0.17
N GLY A 306 -18.90 2.17 -1.24
CA GLY A 306 -19.20 1.65 -2.59
C GLY A 306 -18.13 0.74 -3.19
N PHE A 307 -16.84 0.96 -2.87
CA PHE A 307 -15.75 0.16 -3.42
C PHE A 307 -15.62 -1.22 -2.76
N SER A 308 -16.34 -1.49 -1.68
CA SER A 308 -16.41 -2.84 -1.09
C SER A 308 -16.97 -3.88 -2.06
N HIS A 309 -17.71 -3.45 -3.08
CA HIS A 309 -18.19 -4.31 -4.18
C HIS A 309 -17.07 -4.89 -5.06
N LEU A 310 -15.83 -4.40 -4.96
CA LEU A 310 -14.67 -4.97 -5.66
C LEU A 310 -14.23 -6.33 -5.09
N PHE A 311 -14.67 -6.66 -3.88
CA PHE A 311 -14.17 -7.81 -3.14
C PHE A 311 -15.16 -8.96 -3.12
N THR A 312 -14.64 -10.17 -2.94
CA THR A 312 -15.43 -11.40 -2.97
C THR A 312 -16.02 -11.79 -1.61
N SER A 313 -15.89 -10.93 -0.60
CA SER A 313 -16.34 -11.13 0.79
C SER A 313 -17.53 -10.22 1.16
N PRO A 314 -18.29 -10.50 2.24
CA PRO A 314 -19.16 -9.50 2.85
C PRO A 314 -18.40 -8.20 3.15
N PRO A 315 -19.07 -7.03 3.08
CA PRO A 315 -18.39 -5.77 3.31
C PRO A 315 -17.83 -5.71 4.75
N PRO A 316 -16.71 -5.01 4.95
CA PRO A 316 -16.19 -4.74 6.28
C PRO A 316 -17.16 -3.82 7.05
N PRO A 317 -16.91 -3.52 8.34
CA PRO A 317 -17.84 -2.76 9.16
C PRO A 317 -18.28 -1.44 8.50
N GLU A 318 -19.50 -1.03 8.81
CA GLU A 318 -20.11 0.19 8.24
C GLU A 318 -20.19 0.17 6.71
N HIS A 319 -20.58 -0.99 6.16
CA HIS A 319 -20.81 -1.18 4.73
C HIS A 319 -19.58 -0.94 3.86
N GLY A 320 -18.37 -1.10 4.39
CA GLY A 320 -17.16 -0.72 3.67
C GLY A 320 -16.50 0.57 4.15
N ARG A 321 -17.09 1.31 5.11
CA ARG A 321 -16.50 2.57 5.58
C ARG A 321 -15.34 2.41 6.54
N ASP A 322 -15.35 1.35 7.35
CA ASP A 322 -14.34 1.13 8.38
C ASP A 322 -13.42 -0.05 8.04
N ASP A 323 -12.92 -0.10 6.80
CA ASP A 323 -11.95 -1.10 6.35
C ASP A 323 -10.53 -0.73 6.79
N THR A 324 -10.29 -0.81 8.10
CA THR A 324 -9.09 -0.28 8.74
C THR A 324 -7.75 -0.77 8.16
N PRO A 325 -7.57 -2.02 7.70
CA PRO A 325 -6.29 -2.46 7.12
C PRO A 325 -5.88 -1.68 5.86
N LYS A 326 -6.81 -1.04 5.16
CA LYS A 326 -6.55 -0.23 3.95
C LYS A 326 -6.12 1.20 4.24
N LEU A 327 -6.22 1.64 5.50
CA LEU A 327 -5.88 3.00 5.91
C LEU A 327 -4.36 3.17 5.99
N ALA A 328 -3.84 4.12 5.22
CA ALA A 328 -2.42 4.35 5.05
C ALA A 328 -2.15 5.75 4.49
N PHE A 329 -0.87 6.08 4.37
CA PHE A 329 -0.35 7.15 3.51
C PHE A 329 0.98 6.69 2.89
N TYR A 330 1.59 7.49 2.01
CA TYR A 330 2.78 7.06 1.27
C TYR A 330 4.03 7.86 1.62
N LEU A 331 5.16 7.15 1.71
CA LEU A 331 6.50 7.72 1.64
C LEU A 331 7.09 7.41 0.27
N PHE A 332 7.57 8.42 -0.43
CA PHE A 332 8.30 8.28 -1.67
C PHE A 332 9.79 8.53 -1.44
N ARG A 333 10.62 7.65 -2.00
CA ARG A 333 12.09 7.75 -1.91
C ARG A 333 12.68 7.84 -3.30
N SER A 334 13.29 8.98 -3.59
CA SER A 334 14.02 9.23 -4.82
C SER A 334 15.48 8.90 -4.61
N GLY A 335 16.02 7.95 -5.37
CA GLY A 335 17.43 7.56 -5.28
C GLY A 335 17.76 6.46 -6.27
N GLN A 336 19.05 6.18 -6.48
CA GLN A 336 19.51 5.07 -7.33
C GLN A 336 18.97 5.10 -8.78
N GLY A 337 18.55 6.27 -9.27
CA GLY A 337 17.97 6.45 -10.61
C GLY A 337 16.49 6.08 -10.74
N TYR A 338 15.76 5.89 -9.63
CA TYR A 338 14.33 5.61 -9.64
C TYR A 338 13.58 6.26 -8.47
N LEU A 339 12.25 6.09 -8.47
CA LEU A 339 11.34 6.47 -7.40
C LEU A 339 10.67 5.22 -6.83
N ASP A 340 10.85 5.00 -5.53
CA ASP A 340 10.15 3.98 -4.76
C ASP A 340 8.98 4.57 -3.98
N ARG A 341 7.91 3.80 -3.86
CA ARG A 341 6.74 4.08 -3.01
C ARG A 341 6.71 3.06 -1.87
N HIS A 342 6.65 3.56 -0.64
CA HIS A 342 6.46 2.77 0.57
C HIS A 342 5.09 3.06 1.16
N THR A 343 4.30 2.02 1.41
CA THR A 343 3.03 2.13 2.14
C THR A 343 3.30 2.26 3.63
N VAL A 344 2.84 3.33 4.25
CA VAL A 344 2.86 3.51 5.71
C VAL A 344 1.45 3.27 6.24
N ARG A 345 1.19 2.03 6.67
CA ARG A 345 -0.13 1.62 7.16
C ARG A 345 -0.41 2.22 8.54
N THR A 346 -1.56 2.87 8.67
CA THR A 346 -2.06 3.36 9.97
C THR A 346 -2.96 2.31 10.62
N SER A 347 -3.56 1.43 9.81
CA SER A 347 -4.47 0.36 10.26
C SER A 347 -5.60 0.87 11.18
N GLY A 348 -6.03 2.12 10.98
CA GLY A 348 -7.06 2.77 11.79
C GLY A 348 -6.71 2.99 13.26
N ARG A 349 -5.42 2.87 13.64
CA ARG A 349 -4.93 3.13 15.00
C ARG A 349 -5.05 4.62 15.34
N THR A 350 -5.39 4.91 16.59
CA THR A 350 -5.49 6.28 17.14
C THR A 350 -4.27 6.69 17.95
N SER A 351 -3.27 5.82 18.02
CA SER A 351 -1.99 6.03 18.70
C SER A 351 -1.04 4.88 18.32
N PHE A 352 0.25 5.13 18.30
CA PHE A 352 1.28 4.12 18.05
C PHE A 352 2.08 3.85 19.33
N GLY A 353 2.33 2.57 19.62
CA GLY A 353 3.04 2.14 20.83
C GLY A 353 4.56 2.32 20.72
N PRO A 354 5.30 1.93 21.78
CA PRO A 354 6.76 1.97 21.76
C PRO A 354 7.33 0.94 20.77
N GLY A 355 8.33 1.33 20.00
CA GLY A 355 8.97 0.51 18.98
C GLY A 355 9.26 1.32 17.73
N SER A 356 10.27 0.92 16.96
CA SER A 356 10.62 1.64 15.74
C SER A 356 10.15 0.88 14.51
N PRO A 357 9.08 1.31 13.81
CA PRO A 357 8.59 0.62 12.63
C PRO A 357 9.69 0.51 11.57
N VAL A 358 9.87 -0.67 11.00
CA VAL A 358 10.88 -0.93 9.97
C VAL A 358 10.30 -0.60 8.61
N ILE A 359 11.00 0.25 7.86
CA ILE A 359 10.67 0.49 6.45
C ILE A 359 11.41 -0.54 5.61
N THR A 360 10.66 -1.39 4.91
CA THR A 360 11.18 -2.49 4.10
C THR A 360 11.50 -2.05 2.67
N ARG A 361 12.41 -2.77 2.00
CA ARG A 361 12.82 -2.48 0.63
C ARG A 361 11.79 -2.95 -0.40
N THR A 362 11.77 -2.28 -1.55
CA THR A 362 11.02 -2.71 -2.75
C THR A 362 11.84 -3.73 -3.55
N ALA A 363 11.23 -4.35 -4.57
CA ALA A 363 11.89 -5.35 -5.40
C ALA A 363 13.12 -4.80 -6.16
N ARG A 364 13.10 -3.53 -6.62
CA ARG A 364 14.27 -2.88 -7.26
C ARG A 364 15.47 -2.78 -6.32
N ALA A 365 15.22 -2.56 -5.04
CA ALA A 365 16.27 -2.45 -4.01
C ALA A 365 16.71 -3.83 -3.46
N LEU A 366 16.15 -4.93 -3.98
CA LEU A 366 16.45 -6.32 -3.59
C LEU A 366 16.73 -7.21 -4.82
N PRO A 367 17.70 -6.85 -5.70
CA PRO A 367 17.96 -7.63 -6.91
C PRO A 367 18.44 -9.06 -6.62
N GLY A 368 19.06 -9.30 -5.46
CA GLY A 368 19.51 -10.62 -5.01
C GLY A 368 18.44 -11.42 -4.25
N SER A 369 17.24 -10.89 -4.08
CA SER A 369 16.17 -11.61 -3.37
C SER A 369 15.78 -12.87 -4.12
N ARG A 370 15.55 -13.92 -3.33
CA ARG A 370 15.11 -15.24 -3.79
C ARG A 370 13.69 -15.55 -3.33
N MET A 371 12.97 -14.57 -2.79
CA MET A 371 11.61 -14.73 -2.32
C MET A 371 10.61 -14.34 -3.41
N GLY A 372 9.54 -15.12 -3.49
CA GLY A 372 8.50 -14.99 -4.49
C GLY A 372 7.16 -15.53 -4.05
N LEU A 373 6.16 -15.36 -4.91
CA LEU A 373 4.78 -15.78 -4.70
C LEU A 373 4.24 -16.47 -5.95
N THR A 374 3.28 -17.37 -5.77
CA THR A 374 2.48 -17.91 -6.87
C THR A 374 1.09 -17.29 -6.83
N LEU A 375 0.71 -16.60 -7.91
CA LEU A 375 -0.63 -16.04 -8.07
C LEU A 375 -1.61 -17.13 -8.51
N THR A 376 -2.65 -17.31 -7.70
CA THR A 376 -3.80 -18.18 -8.00
C THR A 376 -5.00 -17.39 -8.54
N HIS A 377 -4.91 -16.06 -8.55
CA HIS A 377 -5.90 -15.11 -9.03
C HIS A 377 -5.21 -14.08 -9.92
N THR A 378 -5.99 -13.42 -10.77
CA THR A 378 -5.44 -12.39 -11.66
C THR A 378 -4.78 -11.26 -10.86
N PRO A 379 -3.69 -10.65 -11.37
CA PRO A 379 -2.97 -9.58 -10.67
C PRO A 379 -3.86 -8.40 -10.27
N THR A 380 -4.84 -8.06 -11.12
CA THR A 380 -5.78 -6.98 -10.85
C THR A 380 -7.16 -7.32 -11.44
N PRO A 381 -8.07 -7.92 -10.66
CA PRO A 381 -9.40 -8.24 -11.15
C PRO A 381 -10.20 -6.96 -11.43
N VAL A 382 -11.06 -7.02 -12.44
CA VAL A 382 -11.91 -5.90 -12.86
C VAL A 382 -13.37 -6.26 -12.59
N GLY A 383 -14.10 -5.35 -11.95
CA GLY A 383 -15.51 -5.52 -11.59
C GLY A 383 -16.35 -4.31 -11.98
N GLN A 384 -17.67 -4.46 -11.86
CA GLN A 384 -18.61 -3.34 -11.99
C GLN A 384 -19.19 -3.01 -10.62
N VAL A 385 -18.94 -1.80 -10.13
CA VAL A 385 -19.43 -1.30 -8.84
C VAL A 385 -20.54 -0.27 -9.08
N PRO A 386 -21.62 -0.26 -8.27
CA PRO A 386 -22.57 0.84 -8.31
C PRO A 386 -21.89 2.13 -7.84
N LEU A 387 -22.17 3.26 -8.52
CA LEU A 387 -21.76 4.56 -8.00
C LEU A 387 -22.40 4.80 -6.62
N ALA A 388 -21.70 5.54 -5.76
CA ALA A 388 -22.26 5.92 -4.46
C ALA A 388 -23.59 6.65 -4.63
N TYR A 389 -23.69 7.50 -5.65
CA TYR A 389 -24.93 8.17 -6.03
C TYR A 389 -24.90 8.66 -7.49
N PRO A 390 -25.94 8.40 -8.32
CA PRO A 390 -27.03 7.45 -8.10
C PRO A 390 -26.56 5.99 -8.37
N SER A 391 -26.88 5.07 -7.46
CA SER A 391 -26.40 3.67 -7.54
C SER A 391 -26.95 2.82 -8.68
N ILE A 392 -27.81 3.39 -9.53
CA ILE A 392 -28.28 2.75 -10.78
C ILE A 392 -27.19 2.75 -11.86
N ILE A 393 -26.26 3.70 -11.80
CA ILE A 393 -25.11 3.78 -12.68
C ILE A 393 -24.03 2.85 -12.13
N ARG A 394 -23.47 2.02 -13.01
CA ARG A 394 -22.34 1.15 -12.69
C ARG A 394 -21.07 1.72 -13.30
N GLN A 395 -20.02 1.77 -12.51
CA GLN A 395 -18.67 2.09 -12.94
C GLN A 395 -17.86 0.80 -13.03
N THR A 396 -17.13 0.62 -14.12
CA THR A 396 -16.15 -0.46 -14.20
C THR A 396 -14.88 0.00 -13.48
N VAL A 397 -14.42 -0.77 -12.51
CA VAL A 397 -13.30 -0.40 -11.65
C VAL A 397 -12.41 -1.63 -11.42
N ARG A 398 -11.11 -1.39 -11.29
CA ARG A 398 -10.10 -2.42 -11.05
C ARG A 398 -9.76 -2.52 -9.56
N ASN A 399 -9.52 -3.74 -9.07
CA ASN A 399 -8.95 -3.95 -7.74
C ASN A 399 -7.42 -4.03 -7.84
N ASP A 400 -6.73 -2.98 -7.36
CA ASP A 400 -5.26 -2.89 -7.40
C ASP A 400 -4.56 -3.40 -6.14
N TYR A 401 -5.30 -3.77 -5.09
CA TYR A 401 -4.69 -4.21 -3.83
C TYR A 401 -3.73 -5.40 -3.97
N PRO A 402 -4.03 -6.43 -4.78
CA PRO A 402 -3.08 -7.52 -4.99
C PRO A 402 -1.76 -7.03 -5.61
N LEU A 403 -1.80 -6.16 -6.62
CA LEU A 403 -0.60 -5.59 -7.21
C LEU A 403 0.16 -4.67 -6.24
N LEU A 404 -0.54 -3.79 -5.53
CA LEU A 404 0.04 -2.86 -4.57
C LEU A 404 0.72 -3.57 -3.40
N THR A 405 0.17 -4.69 -2.96
CA THR A 405 0.75 -5.50 -1.88
C THR A 405 1.98 -6.28 -2.35
N CYS A 406 2.03 -6.73 -3.61
CA CYS A 406 3.28 -7.27 -4.19
C CYS A 406 4.42 -6.25 -4.15
N GLN A 407 4.14 -4.99 -4.47
CA GLN A 407 5.12 -3.91 -4.38
C GLN A 407 5.56 -3.64 -2.93
N GLU A 408 4.60 -3.57 -1.99
CA GLU A 408 4.86 -3.33 -0.56
C GLU A 408 5.75 -4.42 0.05
N MET A 409 5.55 -5.67 -0.38
CA MET A 409 6.35 -6.81 0.06
C MET A 409 7.72 -6.92 -0.60
N GLY A 410 7.99 -6.12 -1.63
CA GLY A 410 9.22 -6.19 -2.41
C GLY A 410 9.38 -7.52 -3.16
N VAL A 411 8.28 -8.12 -3.62
CA VAL A 411 8.27 -9.44 -4.27
C VAL A 411 9.19 -9.43 -5.48
N ARG A 412 10.29 -10.21 -5.42
CA ARG A 412 11.26 -10.30 -6.51
C ARG A 412 10.87 -11.33 -7.55
N HIS A 413 10.24 -12.43 -7.18
CA HIS A 413 9.84 -13.47 -8.13
C HIS A 413 8.32 -13.69 -8.08
N LEU A 414 7.64 -13.66 -9.23
CA LEU A 414 6.20 -13.88 -9.31
C LEU A 414 5.91 -14.99 -10.31
N ARG A 415 5.20 -16.02 -9.87
CA ARG A 415 4.68 -17.07 -10.73
C ARG A 415 3.23 -16.80 -11.06
N VAL A 416 2.89 -16.84 -12.34
CA VAL A 416 1.55 -16.55 -12.84
C VAL A 416 1.15 -17.56 -13.90
N PRO A 417 -0.14 -17.88 -14.06
CA PRO A 417 -0.61 -18.62 -15.23
C PRO A 417 -0.17 -17.92 -16.53
N ILE A 418 0.24 -18.69 -17.54
CA ILE A 418 0.64 -18.15 -18.85
C ILE A 418 -0.50 -17.34 -19.50
N GLU A 419 -1.74 -17.67 -19.17
CA GLU A 419 -2.94 -16.97 -19.61
C GLU A 419 -2.98 -15.50 -19.16
N ASP A 420 -2.47 -15.18 -17.96
CA ASP A 420 -2.39 -13.79 -17.47
C ASP A 420 -1.37 -12.97 -18.27
N VAL A 421 -0.34 -13.63 -18.82
CA VAL A 421 0.64 -12.97 -19.70
C VAL A 421 0.08 -12.80 -21.12
N ALA A 422 -0.79 -13.70 -21.56
CA ALA A 422 -1.47 -13.61 -22.85
C ALA A 422 -2.64 -12.61 -22.85
N ASP A 423 -3.24 -12.33 -21.69
CA ASP A 423 -4.27 -11.30 -21.55
C ASP A 423 -3.65 -9.90 -21.51
N ASN A 424 -3.99 -9.04 -22.48
CA ASN A 424 -3.43 -7.69 -22.55
C ASN A 424 -3.70 -6.85 -21.30
N GLY A 425 -4.88 -7.03 -20.68
CA GLY A 425 -5.28 -6.33 -19.47
C GLY A 425 -4.35 -6.69 -18.31
N GLN A 426 -4.24 -7.97 -17.98
CA GLN A 426 -3.40 -8.46 -16.88
C GLN A 426 -1.90 -8.31 -17.19
N ASN A 427 -1.46 -8.58 -18.42
CA ASN A 427 -0.06 -8.48 -18.82
C ASN A 427 0.46 -7.04 -18.65
N SER A 428 -0.32 -6.01 -18.98
CA SER A 428 0.08 -4.62 -18.74
C SER A 428 0.46 -4.35 -17.28
N ARG A 429 -0.20 -5.05 -16.35
CA ARG A 429 -0.03 -4.93 -14.90
C ARG A 429 1.17 -5.74 -14.42
N LEU A 430 1.39 -6.91 -15.01
CA LEU A 430 2.62 -7.68 -14.83
C LEU A 430 3.84 -6.90 -15.32
N GLN A 431 3.76 -6.20 -16.45
CA GLN A 431 4.86 -5.38 -16.95
C GLN A 431 5.15 -4.18 -16.04
N ILE A 432 4.13 -3.59 -15.41
CA ILE A 432 4.33 -2.57 -14.36
C ILE A 432 5.15 -3.15 -13.19
N LEU A 433 4.84 -4.35 -12.70
CA LEU A 433 5.63 -5.03 -11.66
C LEU A 433 7.04 -5.35 -12.14
N ARG A 434 7.17 -5.81 -13.39
CA ARG A 434 8.45 -6.16 -14.01
C ARG A 434 9.39 -4.98 -14.12
N ASP A 435 8.87 -3.85 -14.56
CA ASP A 435 9.60 -2.57 -14.54
C ASP A 435 10.00 -2.22 -13.12
N LYS A 436 9.15 -2.46 -12.11
CA LYS A 436 9.44 -2.26 -10.68
C LYS A 436 10.31 -3.36 -10.06
N GLY A 437 10.98 -4.17 -10.89
CA GLY A 437 12.02 -5.09 -10.47
C GLY A 437 11.52 -6.48 -10.05
N THR A 438 10.27 -6.85 -10.35
CA THR A 438 9.80 -8.22 -10.17
C THR A 438 10.11 -9.07 -11.42
N GLU A 439 10.61 -10.28 -11.25
CA GLU A 439 10.80 -11.25 -12.33
C GLU A 439 9.53 -12.11 -12.48
N ILE A 440 9.06 -12.28 -13.71
CA ILE A 440 7.82 -13.01 -14.01
C ILE A 440 8.14 -14.40 -14.54
N THR A 441 7.64 -15.44 -13.88
CA THR A 441 7.70 -16.84 -14.36
C THR A 441 6.31 -17.29 -14.78
N ALA A 442 6.12 -17.60 -16.07
CA ALA A 442 4.83 -18.09 -16.57
C ALA A 442 4.70 -19.61 -16.36
N ILE A 443 3.66 -20.01 -15.62
CA ILE A 443 3.27 -21.39 -15.39
C ILE A 443 2.52 -21.90 -16.63
N CYS A 444 3.00 -23.01 -17.18
CA CYS A 444 2.44 -23.67 -18.34
C CYS A 444 2.14 -25.13 -17.98
N PRO A 445 0.88 -25.48 -17.71
CA PRO A 445 0.43 -26.88 -17.65
C PRO A 445 0.44 -27.47 -19.05
N VAL A 446 1.21 -28.54 -19.27
CA VAL A 446 1.52 -29.04 -20.62
C VAL A 446 1.15 -30.49 -20.82
N ARG A 447 0.75 -30.82 -22.05
CA ARG A 447 0.45 -32.20 -22.51
C ARG A 447 1.32 -32.64 -23.68
N GLU A 448 1.66 -31.73 -24.59
CA GLU A 448 2.43 -32.04 -25.80
C GLU A 448 3.50 -30.96 -26.07
N PRO A 449 4.79 -31.33 -26.30
CA PRO A 449 5.90 -30.38 -26.45
C PRO A 449 5.68 -29.28 -27.51
N ASP A 450 5.17 -29.63 -28.69
CA ASP A 450 4.95 -28.67 -29.79
C ASP A 450 3.95 -27.55 -29.44
N GLN A 451 2.98 -27.84 -28.56
CA GLN A 451 2.01 -26.83 -28.11
C GLN A 451 2.68 -25.87 -27.13
N THR A 452 3.56 -26.40 -26.28
CA THR A 452 4.33 -25.63 -25.30
C THR A 452 5.25 -24.62 -25.98
N GLU A 453 6.01 -25.02 -27.00
CA GLU A 453 6.91 -24.10 -27.71
C GLU A 453 6.14 -22.94 -28.37
N ARG A 454 4.97 -23.21 -28.95
CA ARG A 454 4.10 -22.16 -29.50
C ARG A 454 3.62 -21.20 -28.43
N ALA A 455 3.21 -21.70 -27.27
CA ALA A 455 2.78 -20.88 -26.14
C ALA A 455 3.94 -20.01 -25.64
N PHE A 456 5.14 -20.58 -25.46
CA PHE A 456 6.34 -19.85 -25.05
C PHE A 456 6.62 -18.71 -26.01
N ASN A 457 6.78 -19.02 -27.30
CA ASN A 457 7.09 -18.03 -28.34
C ASN A 457 6.12 -16.84 -28.37
N SER A 458 4.85 -17.04 -27.96
CA SER A 458 3.86 -15.97 -27.94
C SER A 458 4.04 -14.96 -26.80
N VAL A 459 4.75 -15.33 -25.73
CA VAL A 459 4.89 -14.50 -24.52
C VAL A 459 6.33 -14.29 -24.03
N THR A 460 7.34 -14.93 -24.64
CA THR A 460 8.75 -14.88 -24.20
C THR A 460 9.28 -13.46 -23.93
N GLY A 461 8.86 -12.45 -24.69
CA GLY A 461 9.29 -11.06 -24.46
C GLY A 461 8.75 -10.40 -23.19
N HIS A 462 7.76 -11.02 -22.55
CA HIS A 462 7.01 -10.49 -21.40
C HIS A 462 7.33 -11.21 -20.07
N VAL A 463 8.22 -12.21 -20.09
CA VAL A 463 8.55 -13.05 -18.93
C VAL A 463 10.06 -13.18 -18.78
N ASP A 464 10.47 -13.61 -17.58
CA ASP A 464 11.86 -13.86 -17.20
C ASP A 464 12.15 -15.36 -17.01
N GLY A 465 11.12 -16.20 -17.06
CA GLY A 465 11.24 -17.66 -17.05
C GLY A 465 9.91 -18.36 -17.32
N PHE A 466 9.98 -19.67 -17.49
CA PHE A 466 8.81 -20.54 -17.60
C PHE A 466 8.83 -21.62 -16.51
N GLU A 467 7.65 -22.05 -16.07
CA GLU A 467 7.47 -23.28 -15.31
C GLU A 467 6.64 -24.26 -16.13
N LEU A 468 7.21 -25.42 -16.44
CA LEU A 468 6.51 -26.54 -17.06
C LEU A 468 5.92 -27.43 -15.99
N GLN A 469 4.59 -27.53 -15.95
CA GLN A 469 3.88 -28.49 -15.13
C GLN A 469 3.52 -29.71 -15.97
N ILE A 470 4.24 -30.81 -15.75
CA ILE A 470 4.16 -32.04 -16.55
C ILE A 470 3.57 -33.15 -15.69
N ALA A 471 2.56 -33.87 -16.21
CA ALA A 471 2.01 -35.04 -15.53
C ALA A 471 3.11 -36.07 -15.24
N ARG A 472 3.04 -36.73 -14.08
CA ARG A 472 4.07 -37.68 -13.61
C ARG A 472 4.51 -38.71 -14.65
N ASP A 473 3.58 -39.24 -15.42
CA ASP A 473 3.84 -40.30 -16.40
C ASP A 473 4.37 -39.78 -17.76
N ASP A 474 4.35 -38.46 -17.99
CA ASP A 474 4.74 -37.83 -19.25
C ASP A 474 6.13 -37.17 -19.23
N LEU A 475 6.84 -37.14 -18.09
CA LEU A 475 8.13 -36.44 -17.94
C LEU A 475 9.15 -36.76 -19.05
N SER A 476 9.29 -38.03 -19.42
CA SER A 476 10.24 -38.49 -20.45
C SER A 476 9.92 -37.97 -21.85
N ARG A 477 8.68 -37.54 -22.12
CA ARG A 477 8.25 -37.00 -23.42
C ARG A 477 8.77 -35.59 -23.67
N PHE A 478 9.17 -34.88 -22.61
CA PHE A 478 9.63 -33.50 -22.67
C PHE A 478 11.17 -33.38 -22.63
N GLU A 479 11.90 -34.47 -22.37
CA GLU A 479 13.35 -34.43 -22.23
C GLU A 479 14.05 -34.04 -23.54
N GLY A 480 14.72 -32.87 -23.53
CA GLY A 480 15.51 -32.37 -24.65
C GLY A 480 14.71 -31.86 -25.86
N ARG A 481 13.39 -31.58 -25.69
CA ARG A 481 12.48 -31.20 -26.78
C ARG A 481 11.90 -29.79 -26.70
N ILE A 482 12.23 -29.04 -25.66
CA ILE A 482 11.74 -27.67 -25.50
C ILE A 482 12.94 -26.78 -25.29
N GLU A 483 13.09 -25.84 -26.21
CA GLU A 483 14.08 -24.76 -26.11
C GLU A 483 13.39 -23.45 -25.75
N SER A 484 14.06 -22.63 -24.95
CA SER A 484 13.59 -21.30 -24.57
C SER A 484 14.80 -20.39 -24.36
N PRO A 485 14.73 -19.10 -24.75
CA PRO A 485 15.80 -18.15 -24.48
C PRO A 485 15.81 -17.67 -23.01
N VAL A 486 14.76 -17.99 -22.24
CA VAL A 486 14.67 -17.75 -20.79
C VAL A 486 14.62 -19.08 -20.03
N PRO A 487 15.09 -19.13 -18.77
CA PRO A 487 15.17 -20.37 -18.00
C PRO A 487 13.84 -21.10 -17.85
N ILE A 488 13.90 -22.44 -17.89
CA ILE A 488 12.77 -23.34 -17.68
C ILE A 488 12.92 -24.04 -16.34
N SER A 489 11.88 -23.92 -15.52
CA SER A 489 11.68 -24.72 -14.30
C SER A 489 10.74 -25.88 -14.60
N CYS A 490 11.02 -27.07 -14.08
CA CYS A 490 10.18 -28.24 -14.25
C CYS A 490 9.52 -28.64 -12.94
N ALA A 491 8.19 -28.77 -12.97
CA ALA A 491 7.37 -29.28 -11.89
C ALA A 491 6.65 -30.55 -12.35
N GLN A 492 6.69 -31.58 -11.51
CA GLN A 492 5.87 -32.78 -11.71
C GLN A 492 4.47 -32.56 -11.14
N VAL A 493 3.44 -32.97 -11.87
CA VAL A 493 2.06 -33.02 -11.37
C VAL A 493 1.73 -34.47 -11.03
N ASP A 494 1.65 -34.78 -9.73
CA ASP A 494 1.31 -36.10 -9.21
C ASP A 494 -0.05 -36.06 -8.47
N PRO A 495 -1.14 -36.56 -9.09
CA PRO A 495 -2.48 -36.59 -8.48
C PRO A 495 -2.72 -37.76 -7.50
N SER A 496 -1.67 -38.49 -7.09
CA SER A 496 -1.81 -39.75 -6.35
C SER A 496 -1.58 -39.66 -4.83
N GLU A 497 -1.42 -38.47 -4.25
CA GLU A 497 -1.10 -38.32 -2.82
C GLU A 497 -2.30 -38.68 -1.94
N HIS A 498 -2.09 -39.63 -1.02
CA HIS A 498 -3.11 -39.99 -0.04
C HIS A 498 -2.97 -39.13 1.22
N VAL A 499 -3.96 -38.28 1.47
CA VAL A 499 -3.99 -37.40 2.65
C VAL A 499 -5.14 -37.81 3.56
N THR A 500 -4.82 -38.11 4.82
CA THR A 500 -5.81 -38.52 5.83
C THR A 500 -6.93 -37.50 5.95
N GLY A 501 -8.18 -37.97 5.89
CA GLY A 501 -9.37 -37.14 6.04
C GLY A 501 -9.86 -36.44 4.76
N LYS A 502 -9.17 -36.57 3.63
CA LYS A 502 -9.61 -36.04 2.34
C LYS A 502 -10.38 -37.08 1.52
N GLN A 503 -11.44 -36.65 0.84
CA GLN A 503 -12.29 -37.51 0.01
C GLN A 503 -11.57 -38.01 -1.26
N HIS A 504 -10.77 -37.14 -1.87
CA HIS A 504 -10.03 -37.44 -3.10
C HIS A 504 -8.53 -37.44 -2.79
N LEU A 505 -7.77 -38.22 -3.56
CA LEU A 505 -6.31 -38.07 -3.61
C LEU A 505 -5.97 -36.62 -3.95
N ARG A 506 -4.84 -36.14 -3.42
CA ARG A 506 -4.37 -34.78 -3.62
C ARG A 506 -3.31 -34.74 -4.70
N THR A 507 -3.33 -33.63 -5.42
CA THR A 507 -2.34 -33.33 -6.44
C THR A 507 -1.19 -32.58 -5.81
N ARG A 508 0.00 -33.15 -5.89
CA ARG A 508 1.25 -32.42 -5.65
C ARG A 508 1.72 -31.81 -6.97
N VAL A 509 2.07 -30.53 -6.93
CA VAL A 509 2.70 -29.83 -8.04
C VAL A 509 4.12 -29.47 -7.61
N GLY A 510 5.11 -30.09 -8.25
CA GLY A 510 6.51 -30.11 -7.84
C GLY A 510 6.93 -31.50 -7.33
N PHE A 511 8.22 -31.79 -7.44
CA PHE A 511 8.81 -33.02 -6.91
C PHE A 511 8.88 -32.99 -5.39
N ARG A 512 9.05 -34.14 -4.74
CA ARG A 512 9.31 -34.20 -3.30
C ARG A 512 10.72 -33.67 -3.02
N VAL A 513 10.91 -33.04 -1.86
CA VAL A 513 12.22 -32.49 -1.44
C VAL A 513 13.35 -33.54 -1.49
N GLY A 514 13.06 -34.81 -1.15
CA GLY A 514 14.04 -35.91 -1.24
C GLY A 514 14.48 -36.27 -2.67
N GLU A 515 13.80 -35.76 -3.70
CA GLU A 515 14.14 -35.97 -5.11
C GLU A 515 14.94 -34.80 -5.72
N ALA A 516 15.42 -33.85 -4.91
CA ALA A 516 16.13 -32.67 -5.40
C ALA A 516 17.32 -33.01 -6.32
N ASN A 517 18.05 -34.10 -6.06
CA ASN A 517 19.20 -34.55 -6.86
C ASN A 517 18.84 -35.31 -8.16
N ARG A 518 17.56 -35.32 -8.55
CA ARG A 518 17.11 -35.99 -9.77
C ARG A 518 17.75 -35.35 -11.02
N PRO A 519 18.27 -36.15 -11.97
CA PRO A 519 18.70 -35.63 -13.27
C PRO A 519 17.53 -34.96 -14.00
N SER A 520 17.79 -33.77 -14.55
CA SER A 520 16.80 -32.97 -15.28
C SER A 520 17.46 -32.30 -16.48
N PRO A 521 16.82 -32.28 -17.66
CA PRO A 521 17.29 -31.49 -18.80
C PRO A 521 16.91 -30.01 -18.70
N PHE A 522 16.13 -29.62 -17.69
CA PHE A 522 15.68 -28.24 -17.46
C PHE A 522 16.61 -27.49 -16.50
N ASP A 523 16.61 -26.16 -16.58
CA ASP A 523 17.50 -25.30 -15.78
C ASP A 523 17.26 -25.43 -14.28
N ARG A 524 15.99 -25.66 -13.88
CA ARG A 524 15.58 -25.71 -12.48
C ARG A 524 14.55 -26.81 -12.23
N LEU A 525 14.53 -27.31 -11.00
CA LEU A 525 13.48 -28.22 -10.53
C LEU A 525 12.60 -27.52 -9.48
N VAL A 526 11.29 -27.72 -9.59
CA VAL A 526 10.33 -27.26 -8.58
C VAL A 526 10.15 -28.34 -7.53
N MET A 527 10.52 -28.05 -6.28
CA MET A 527 10.26 -28.91 -5.12
C MET A 527 9.03 -28.41 -4.38
N SER A 528 8.14 -29.31 -3.99
CA SER A 528 6.93 -28.99 -3.24
C SER A 528 7.11 -29.33 -1.75
N VAL A 529 6.80 -28.36 -0.90
CA VAL A 529 6.53 -28.56 0.53
C VAL A 529 5.03 -28.40 0.72
N ALA A 530 4.34 -29.53 0.79
CA ALA A 530 2.89 -29.57 0.87
C ALA A 530 2.37 -29.15 2.26
N THR A 531 1.06 -28.98 2.37
CA THR A 531 0.37 -28.59 3.62
C THR A 531 0.56 -29.60 4.76
N TRP A 532 0.78 -30.88 4.46
CA TRP A 532 1.03 -31.93 5.45
C TRP A 532 2.52 -32.16 5.75
N GLU A 533 3.42 -31.36 5.18
CA GLU A 533 4.87 -31.45 5.39
C GLU A 533 5.36 -30.24 6.18
N SER A 534 6.33 -30.44 7.07
CA SER A 534 7.01 -29.32 7.74
C SER A 534 8.04 -28.70 6.81
N PRO A 535 8.17 -27.37 6.74
CA PRO A 535 9.24 -26.70 5.99
C PRO A 535 10.65 -27.09 6.44
N MET A 536 10.80 -27.60 7.66
CA MET A 536 12.07 -28.09 8.18
C MET A 536 12.69 -29.22 7.34
N ILE A 537 11.89 -29.91 6.51
CA ILE A 537 12.43 -30.90 5.56
C ILE A 537 13.51 -30.32 4.62
N LEU A 538 13.50 -29.00 4.40
CA LEU A 538 14.48 -28.30 3.57
C LEU A 538 15.90 -28.31 4.16
N GLU A 539 16.05 -28.55 5.48
CA GLU A 539 17.36 -28.73 6.12
C GLU A 539 18.20 -29.78 5.39
N SER A 540 17.56 -30.87 4.95
CA SER A 540 18.23 -31.98 4.26
C SER A 540 18.94 -31.58 2.96
N LEU A 541 18.61 -30.43 2.38
CA LEU A 541 19.20 -29.90 1.15
C LEU A 541 20.46 -29.06 1.38
N THR A 542 20.66 -28.54 2.60
CA THR A 542 21.68 -27.50 2.88
C THR A 542 23.12 -27.94 2.61
N ASP A 543 23.41 -29.22 2.77
CA ASP A 543 24.75 -29.79 2.51
C ASP A 543 24.84 -30.65 1.24
N THR A 544 23.72 -30.95 0.59
CA THR A 544 23.65 -32.09 -0.35
C THR A 544 23.36 -31.72 -1.80
N PHE A 545 22.89 -30.49 -2.07
CA PHE A 545 22.41 -30.11 -3.39
C PHE A 545 23.22 -28.95 -4.01
N ALA A 546 23.59 -29.11 -5.28
CA ALA A 546 24.43 -28.15 -6.02
C ALA A 546 23.77 -27.53 -7.28
N GLY A 547 22.54 -27.92 -7.61
CA GLY A 547 21.82 -27.39 -8.78
C GLY A 547 21.03 -26.12 -8.49
N SER A 548 19.95 -25.90 -9.25
CA SER A 548 19.01 -24.79 -9.06
C SER A 548 17.62 -25.29 -8.70
N LEU A 549 17.04 -24.80 -7.61
CA LEU A 549 15.71 -25.20 -7.15
C LEU A 549 14.76 -24.03 -7.06
N ASP A 550 13.50 -24.31 -7.29
CA ASP A 550 12.42 -23.48 -6.81
C ASP A 550 11.59 -24.27 -5.81
N ILE A 551 11.45 -23.75 -4.60
CA ILE A 551 10.69 -24.35 -3.53
C ILE A 551 9.29 -23.75 -3.54
N SER A 552 8.28 -24.54 -3.85
CA SER A 552 6.87 -24.18 -3.70
C SER A 552 6.40 -24.57 -2.30
N LEU A 553 5.96 -23.60 -1.52
CA LEU A 553 5.46 -23.78 -0.16
C LEU A 553 3.95 -23.58 -0.12
N ASP A 554 3.21 -24.64 0.20
CA ASP A 554 1.77 -24.57 0.39
C ASP A 554 1.41 -24.09 1.81
N LEU A 555 0.49 -23.14 1.87
CA LEU A 555 -0.07 -22.58 3.10
C LEU A 555 -1.33 -23.33 3.55
N LEU A 556 -1.64 -23.18 4.83
CA LEU A 556 -2.70 -23.81 5.60
C LEU A 556 -3.88 -22.86 5.79
N ASP A 557 -5.00 -23.38 6.27
CA ASP A 557 -6.12 -22.60 6.82
C ASP A 557 -5.84 -22.19 8.28
N ASP A 558 -4.65 -21.64 8.54
CA ASP A 558 -4.18 -21.24 9.86
C ASP A 558 -3.08 -20.16 9.73
N ASP A 559 -3.38 -18.95 10.20
CA ASP A 559 -2.47 -17.80 10.07
C ASP A 559 -1.20 -17.94 10.92
N GLU A 560 -1.30 -18.50 12.13
CA GLU A 560 -0.17 -18.65 13.05
C GLU A 560 0.79 -19.71 12.51
N ALA A 561 0.24 -20.84 12.06
CA ALA A 561 1.03 -21.89 11.44
C ALA A 561 1.67 -21.42 10.12
N ASN A 562 0.95 -20.63 9.31
CA ASN A 562 1.50 -20.08 8.07
C ASN A 562 2.64 -19.09 8.31
N LEU A 563 2.52 -18.27 9.36
CA LEU A 563 3.56 -17.34 9.76
C LEU A 563 4.84 -18.10 10.13
N GLU A 564 4.75 -19.14 10.97
CA GLU A 564 5.88 -20.01 11.29
C GLU A 564 6.47 -20.67 10.03
N ARG A 565 5.61 -21.22 9.16
CA ARG A 565 6.03 -21.92 7.93
C ARG A 565 6.83 -21.02 7.01
N VAL A 566 6.37 -19.79 6.76
CA VAL A 566 7.06 -18.85 5.87
C VAL A 566 8.37 -18.37 6.49
N ILE A 567 8.43 -18.13 7.81
CA ILE A 567 9.68 -17.74 8.48
C ILE A 567 10.72 -18.86 8.33
N GLN A 568 10.36 -20.09 8.68
CA GLN A 568 11.25 -21.25 8.60
C GLN A 568 11.75 -21.49 7.16
N ALA A 569 10.83 -21.53 6.20
CA ALA A 569 11.19 -21.74 4.80
C ALA A 569 12.09 -20.63 4.26
N SER A 570 11.83 -19.36 4.61
CA SER A 570 12.64 -18.22 4.15
C SER A 570 14.07 -18.29 4.67
N MET A 571 14.26 -18.61 5.96
CA MET A 571 15.58 -18.76 6.57
C MET A 571 16.36 -19.95 5.99
N LEU A 572 15.70 -21.09 5.80
CA LEU A 572 16.32 -22.28 5.21
C LEU A 572 16.69 -22.04 3.74
N VAL A 573 15.81 -21.45 2.94
CA VAL A 573 16.08 -21.14 1.52
C VAL A 573 17.19 -20.10 1.38
N ALA A 574 17.31 -19.14 2.29
CA ALA A 574 18.43 -18.19 2.27
C ALA A 574 19.79 -18.90 2.42
N SER A 575 19.82 -20.02 3.14
CA SER A 575 21.01 -20.87 3.32
C SER A 575 21.27 -21.85 2.17
N LEU A 576 20.32 -21.99 1.23
CA LEU A 576 20.44 -22.84 0.05
C LEU A 576 20.95 -22.03 -1.16
N PRO A 577 22.16 -22.32 -1.67
CA PRO A 577 22.63 -21.70 -2.90
C PRO A 577 21.66 -21.96 -4.06
N ASN A 578 21.38 -20.95 -4.87
CA ASN A 578 20.55 -21.04 -6.08
C ASN A 578 19.11 -21.55 -5.86
N ALA A 579 18.58 -21.56 -4.64
CA ALA A 579 17.19 -21.86 -4.37
C ALA A 579 16.32 -20.59 -4.33
N ARG A 580 15.10 -20.65 -4.86
CA ARG A 580 14.06 -19.61 -4.73
C ARG A 580 12.88 -20.15 -3.95
N LEU A 581 12.21 -19.31 -3.14
CA LEU A 581 11.00 -19.68 -2.40
C LEU A 581 9.78 -19.04 -3.05
N PHE A 582 8.73 -19.82 -3.28
CA PHE A 582 7.43 -19.38 -3.78
C PHE A 582 6.34 -19.85 -2.83
N CYS A 583 5.68 -18.91 -2.14
CA CYS A 583 4.59 -19.24 -1.22
C CYS A 583 3.23 -19.17 -1.93
N GLN A 584 2.29 -20.05 -1.54
CA GLN A 584 0.94 -20.09 -2.10
C GLN A 584 -0.13 -20.63 -1.12
N PRO A 585 -1.38 -20.12 -1.16
CA PRO A 585 -1.89 -19.19 -2.15
C PRO A 585 -1.60 -17.72 -1.78
N TYR A 586 -1.67 -16.83 -2.77
CA TYR A 586 -1.51 -15.39 -2.52
C TYR A 586 -2.75 -14.74 -1.91
N LEU A 587 -3.93 -15.06 -2.44
CA LEU A 587 -5.24 -14.70 -1.90
C LEU A 587 -5.87 -15.98 -1.34
N ASP A 588 -6.67 -15.86 -0.28
CA ASP A 588 -7.41 -16.98 0.31
C ASP A 588 -8.10 -17.87 -0.74
N LEU A 589 -8.04 -19.18 -0.51
CA LEU A 589 -8.74 -20.19 -1.29
C LEU A 589 -9.88 -20.81 -0.46
N ASP A 590 -10.96 -20.07 -0.24
CA ASP A 590 -12.10 -20.49 0.57
C ASP A 590 -13.19 -21.27 -0.20
N ARG A 591 -13.11 -21.29 -1.54
CA ARG A 591 -14.08 -21.92 -2.46
C ARG A 591 -13.51 -23.12 -3.21
N THR A 592 -12.57 -23.83 -2.60
CA THR A 592 -11.94 -25.02 -3.19
C THR A 592 -12.09 -26.24 -2.27
N MET A 593 -11.66 -27.41 -2.72
CA MET A 593 -11.65 -28.63 -1.89
C MET A 593 -10.58 -28.59 -0.79
N ASP A 594 -9.65 -27.65 -0.86
CA ASP A 594 -8.56 -27.44 0.09
C ASP A 594 -8.51 -25.97 0.48
N VAL A 595 -9.13 -25.66 1.62
CA VAL A 595 -9.12 -24.30 2.17
C VAL A 595 -7.70 -23.95 2.62
N ALA A 596 -7.28 -22.73 2.30
CA ALA A 596 -6.03 -22.15 2.77
C ALA A 596 -6.17 -20.64 2.89
N ASN A 597 -5.63 -20.09 3.98
CA ASN A 597 -5.41 -18.66 4.12
C ASN A 597 -4.21 -18.27 3.27
N GLY A 598 -4.37 -17.21 2.49
CA GLY A 598 -3.31 -16.63 1.68
C GLY A 598 -2.51 -15.57 2.43
N PHE A 599 -1.80 -14.74 1.68
CA PHE A 599 -1.22 -13.49 2.20
C PHE A 599 -2.30 -12.42 2.38
N LEU A 600 -3.33 -12.48 1.54
CA LEU A 600 -4.44 -11.58 1.52
C LEU A 600 -5.74 -12.34 1.81
N ASP A 601 -6.59 -11.78 2.67
CA ASP A 601 -7.97 -12.25 2.86
C ASP A 601 -8.84 -11.94 1.61
N PRO A 602 -10.12 -12.37 1.54
CA PRO A 602 -10.97 -12.12 0.37
C PRO A 602 -11.40 -10.65 0.19
N LEU A 603 -11.11 -9.77 1.17
CA LEU A 603 -11.19 -8.31 1.06
C LEU A 603 -9.89 -7.70 0.54
N CYS A 604 -8.89 -8.52 0.20
CA CYS A 604 -7.53 -8.12 -0.13
C CYS A 604 -6.85 -7.33 0.99
N ASN A 605 -7.18 -7.64 2.25
CA ASN A 605 -6.48 -7.09 3.41
C ASN A 605 -5.28 -7.97 3.77
N PRO A 606 -4.13 -7.37 4.13
CA PRO A 606 -2.95 -8.13 4.49
C PRO A 606 -3.15 -8.89 5.79
N ARG A 607 -2.79 -10.17 5.78
CA ARG A 607 -2.65 -11.01 6.98
C ARG A 607 -1.25 -10.82 7.61
N PRO A 608 -1.02 -11.24 8.88
CA PRO A 608 0.28 -11.10 9.56
C PRO A 608 1.50 -11.53 8.75
N ILE A 609 1.35 -12.58 7.93
CA ILE A 609 2.39 -13.12 7.06
C ILE A 609 2.96 -12.10 6.06
N VAL A 610 2.18 -11.08 5.65
CA VAL A 610 2.65 -10.00 4.77
C VAL A 610 3.76 -9.20 5.44
N THR A 611 3.60 -8.89 6.74
CA THR A 611 4.63 -8.18 7.52
C THR A 611 5.90 -9.03 7.66
N ALA A 612 5.75 -10.31 7.99
CA ALA A 612 6.89 -11.20 8.16
C ALA A 612 7.65 -11.37 6.85
N TYR A 613 6.93 -11.59 5.74
CA TYR A 613 7.53 -11.73 4.41
C TYR A 613 8.34 -10.51 4.02
N ARG A 614 7.76 -9.30 4.10
CA ARG A 614 8.46 -8.07 3.67
C ARG A 614 9.71 -7.78 4.51
N MET A 615 9.64 -8.09 5.82
CA MET A 615 10.78 -7.98 6.72
C MET A 615 11.86 -8.99 6.38
N LEU A 616 11.54 -10.28 6.28
CA LEU A 616 12.49 -11.33 5.93
C LEU A 616 13.13 -11.08 4.57
N ASN A 617 12.34 -10.70 3.57
CA ASN A 617 12.82 -10.36 2.25
C ASN A 617 13.85 -9.22 2.29
N THR A 618 13.59 -8.21 3.13
CA THR A 618 14.57 -7.13 3.37
C THR A 618 15.79 -7.65 4.12
N LEU A 619 15.62 -8.29 5.27
CA LEU A 619 16.72 -8.68 6.17
C LEU A 619 17.71 -9.65 5.51
N LEU A 620 17.18 -10.64 4.79
CA LEU A 620 17.95 -11.70 4.16
C LEU A 620 18.69 -11.20 2.92
N TYR A 621 18.16 -10.20 2.21
CA TYR A 621 18.63 -9.80 0.87
C TYR A 621 18.94 -8.31 0.70
N CYS A 622 18.96 -7.52 1.78
CA CYS A 622 19.38 -6.10 1.73
C CYS A 622 20.88 -5.92 1.46
N SER A 623 21.65 -7.01 1.49
CA SER A 623 23.08 -7.03 1.22
C SER A 623 23.49 -8.38 0.67
N ASP A 624 24.73 -8.49 0.16
CA ASP A 624 25.25 -9.71 -0.48
C ASP A 624 25.69 -10.79 0.52
N ASP A 625 25.01 -10.88 1.67
CA ASP A 625 25.28 -11.90 2.68
C ASP A 625 25.07 -13.30 2.15
N ARG A 626 26.00 -14.19 2.48
CA ARG A 626 25.88 -15.62 2.24
C ARG A 626 25.52 -16.30 3.56
N TRP A 627 24.26 -16.67 3.69
CA TRP A 627 23.74 -17.35 4.86
C TRP A 627 24.12 -18.83 4.86
N ARG A 628 24.37 -19.37 6.05
CA ARG A 628 24.59 -20.80 6.32
C ARG A 628 23.73 -21.18 7.50
N LEU A 629 23.18 -22.39 7.46
CA LEU A 629 22.46 -22.96 8.60
C LEU A 629 23.45 -23.33 9.70
N GLU A 630 23.20 -22.88 10.93
CA GLU A 630 24.03 -23.18 12.11
C GLU A 630 23.38 -24.24 13.00
N THR A 631 22.10 -24.09 13.29
CA THR A 631 21.29 -25.05 14.07
C THR A 631 19.82 -24.90 13.69
N THR A 632 19.04 -25.97 13.87
CA THR A 632 17.59 -25.98 13.67
C THR A 632 16.79 -25.82 14.96
N ASP A 633 17.45 -25.88 16.12
CA ASP A 633 16.83 -25.65 17.43
C ASP A 633 17.75 -24.83 18.36
N PRO A 634 17.48 -23.53 18.55
CA PRO A 634 16.54 -22.71 17.78
C PRO A 634 17.03 -22.54 16.32
N LEU A 635 16.12 -22.36 15.36
CA LEU A 635 16.50 -22.15 13.96
C LEU A 635 17.37 -20.89 13.80
N THR A 636 18.64 -21.11 13.45
CA THR A 636 19.66 -20.07 13.40
C THR A 636 20.44 -20.15 12.10
N ILE A 637 20.54 -19.01 11.41
CA ILE A 637 21.38 -18.86 10.21
C ILE A 637 22.41 -17.76 10.44
N ARG A 638 23.60 -17.93 9.88
CA ARG A 638 24.72 -17.01 10.05
C ARG A 638 25.37 -16.66 8.71
N SER A 639 25.72 -15.39 8.56
CA SER A 639 26.60 -14.87 7.52
C SER A 639 27.90 -14.39 8.15
N ASP A 640 28.85 -13.94 7.33
CA ASP A 640 30.12 -13.38 7.84
C ASP A 640 29.93 -12.08 8.65
N ARG A 641 28.75 -11.45 8.59
CA ARG A 641 28.46 -10.15 9.23
C ARG A 641 27.33 -10.19 10.25
N ARG A 642 26.43 -11.17 10.14
CA ARG A 642 25.17 -11.19 10.89
C ARG A 642 24.75 -12.60 11.26
N GLU A 643 24.05 -12.72 12.36
CA GLU A 643 23.33 -13.93 12.77
C GLU A 643 21.84 -13.60 12.94
N LEU A 644 20.98 -14.48 12.42
CA LEU A 644 19.54 -14.42 12.58
C LEU A 644 19.05 -15.68 13.29
N CYS A 645 18.37 -15.51 14.41
CA CYS A 645 17.86 -16.61 15.24
C CYS A 645 16.36 -16.44 15.49
N LEU A 646 15.58 -17.47 15.16
CA LEU A 646 14.14 -17.55 15.42
C LEU A 646 13.93 -18.17 16.81
N GLY A 647 13.51 -17.36 17.78
CA GLY A 647 13.38 -17.79 19.18
C GLY A 647 14.72 -17.87 19.93
N GLY A 648 14.72 -18.45 21.14
CA GLY A 648 15.93 -18.67 21.96
C GLY A 648 16.15 -17.71 23.16
N PRO A 649 17.05 -18.06 24.11
CA PRO A 649 17.30 -17.29 25.32
C PRO A 649 17.93 -15.92 25.01
N HIS A 650 17.71 -14.95 25.90
CA HIS A 650 18.22 -13.58 25.73
C HIS A 650 19.76 -13.56 25.72
N LEU A 651 20.34 -13.07 24.62
CA LEU A 651 21.76 -12.71 24.54
C LEU A 651 21.92 -11.21 24.79
N GLN A 652 22.98 -10.81 25.50
CA GLN A 652 23.30 -9.38 25.65
C GLN A 652 23.67 -8.82 24.25
N GLU A 653 23.11 -7.66 23.87
CA GLU A 653 23.39 -6.94 22.61
C GLU A 653 22.77 -7.49 21.30
N CYS A 654 21.51 -7.96 21.32
CA CYS A 654 20.76 -8.29 20.09
C CYS A 654 19.61 -7.30 19.79
N ARG A 655 19.30 -7.11 18.50
CA ARG A 655 18.08 -6.42 18.03
C ARG A 655 16.94 -7.43 17.91
N ILE A 656 15.76 -7.09 18.45
CA ILE A 656 14.56 -7.93 18.32
C ILE A 656 13.61 -7.29 17.30
N LEU A 657 13.20 -8.08 16.31
CA LEU A 657 12.29 -7.69 15.25
C LEU A 657 10.96 -8.42 15.43
N ASP A 658 9.88 -7.67 15.68
CA ASP A 658 8.51 -8.18 15.70
C ASP A 658 8.03 -8.31 14.25
N LEU A 659 8.03 -9.54 13.75
CA LEU A 659 7.64 -9.87 12.38
C LEU A 659 6.14 -9.72 12.11
N GLU A 660 5.29 -9.63 13.14
CA GLU A 660 3.85 -9.43 12.99
C GLU A 660 3.52 -7.93 12.91
N GLN A 661 4.08 -7.14 13.83
CA GLN A 661 3.82 -5.69 13.89
C GLN A 661 4.73 -4.87 12.99
N GLY A 662 5.88 -5.41 12.59
CA GLY A 662 6.83 -4.69 11.75
C GLY A 662 7.71 -3.72 12.53
N THR A 663 7.93 -3.96 13.82
CA THR A 663 8.66 -3.05 14.72
C THR A 663 9.99 -3.65 15.15
N SER A 664 10.96 -2.77 15.39
CA SER A 664 12.26 -3.12 15.95
C SER A 664 12.41 -2.56 17.36
N HIS A 665 13.08 -3.34 18.22
CA HIS A 665 13.33 -3.02 19.62
C HIS A 665 14.81 -3.28 19.95
N GLU A 666 15.44 -2.31 20.61
CA GLU A 666 16.81 -2.45 21.11
C GLU A 666 16.78 -3.07 22.52
N THR A 667 17.54 -4.15 22.73
CA THR A 667 17.88 -4.74 24.04
C THR A 667 16.73 -4.86 25.07
N GLY A 668 16.18 -6.08 25.26
CA GLY A 668 15.21 -6.35 26.32
C GLY A 668 14.52 -7.71 26.20
N GLU A 669 13.84 -8.13 27.28
CA GLU A 669 12.97 -9.32 27.31
C GLU A 669 11.60 -9.05 26.65
N VAL A 670 11.58 -8.56 25.41
CA VAL A 670 10.31 -8.51 24.67
C VAL A 670 10.04 -9.92 24.15
N ALA A 671 9.18 -10.65 24.85
CA ALA A 671 8.67 -11.94 24.39
C ALA A 671 7.69 -11.69 23.24
N VAL A 672 8.22 -11.60 22.02
CA VAL A 672 7.41 -11.58 20.80
C VAL A 672 7.26 -13.02 20.31
N ALA A 673 6.03 -13.47 20.07
CA ALA A 673 5.73 -14.84 19.62
C ALA A 673 6.55 -15.23 18.37
N HIS A 674 6.70 -14.30 17.43
CA HIS A 674 7.47 -14.46 16.19
C HIS A 674 8.68 -13.51 16.15
N GLY A 675 9.31 -13.29 17.31
CA GLY A 675 10.48 -12.43 17.44
C GLY A 675 11.69 -13.02 16.71
N LEU A 676 12.22 -12.28 15.73
CA LEU A 676 13.48 -12.59 15.08
C LEU A 676 14.61 -11.78 15.71
N ARG A 677 15.65 -12.46 16.20
CA ARG A 677 16.84 -11.82 16.77
C ARG A 677 17.87 -11.58 15.67
N GLU A 678 18.37 -10.36 15.55
CA GLU A 678 19.50 -10.00 14.69
C GLU A 678 20.70 -9.60 15.55
N ILE A 679 21.85 -10.23 15.29
CA ILE A 679 23.13 -9.98 15.96
C ILE A 679 24.14 -9.59 14.89
N PHE A 680 24.85 -8.48 15.09
CA PHE A 680 25.95 -8.03 14.23
C PHE A 680 27.26 -8.61 14.78
N LEU A 681 28.06 -9.23 13.90
CA LEU A 681 29.28 -9.97 14.26
C LEU A 681 30.57 -9.18 14.03
#